data_AF-A0A6P7GD27-F1
#
_entry.id   AF-A0A6P7GD27-F1
#
_cell.length_a   1.000
_cell.length_b   1.000
_cell.length_c   1.000
_cell.angle_alpha   90.00
_cell.angle_beta   90.00
_cell.angle_gamma   90.00
#
_symmetry.space_group_name_H-M   'P 1'
#
loop_
_entity.id
_entity.type
_entity.pdbx_description
1 polymer ?
#
loop_
_entity_poly.entity_id
_entity_poly.type
_entity_poly.pdbx_seq_one_letter_code
_entity_poly.pdbx_strand_id
1 'polypeptide(L)'
;MFTSLKNKIREETGSDLSKLTAKITSSTVQKIESLRGRSTQGSTSSLNSIVSSEGVKEDGGIESDDFKKRLMKLEAEFVKKLDHKETEWRELLKEKDKRIQALEKDREEFQSQLGSLKESLRSAEEFNSKILLHKENNEQLENLQCQELAKVKSLVLLRDQEILEKSTALKDANTQLDKLRSEVVRLRRQEEILSDVQDDLEALRHSTSRDLAHLASELSKSEQEKKYLQDVVVILRQNNNDEGVDSKSASERKLLEQRLEEAHLHLSDIKTSWSDKIASLETQVGRLSRQAAEEGSERRRAVQEKLKLEEKVKQLEAELECSKFELINKEIKIKRLTEDVNELSTELKNLHSDNEEEITFLRTELGNVKTDLNTAKKNLENIENELEKSEDECSKLKISVDSEHSINESLKETISKLEKDLAEERSNSINVQKTLTRVTSEKNTVLLRNAEISQQMELVKQDMRRLEREMTDHLNKLNTLEEENDKLKDSVLVEQRLRKNIVELEDQIMEKNKNIKTLQLRLADMKKTLQQELRTPGNPNYHSDLMDLNSPAILTPTQVSTRHFPAFVKREDEDVNFKYLKHVIFKFLTSREYEAQHLIKAISTLLKFTQDEEKLIQDTLDWKKSWFGSKPKYPASSKLRNFSNS
;
A
#
# COMPACT_ATOMS: atom_id res chain seq x y z
N MET A 1 -49.85 11.60 -2.76
CA MET A 1 -48.50 11.13 -2.41
C MET A 1 -47.92 11.83 -1.19
N PHE A 2 -47.57 13.13 -1.22
CA PHE A 2 -46.95 13.86 -0.09
C PHE A 2 -47.59 13.64 1.30
N THR A 3 -48.93 13.57 1.38
CA THR A 3 -49.66 13.30 2.64
C THR A 3 -49.41 11.91 3.23
N SER A 4 -49.19 10.89 2.40
CA SER A 4 -48.86 9.53 2.84
C SER A 4 -47.44 9.48 3.40
N LEU A 5 -46.46 10.06 2.68
CA LEU A 5 -45.07 10.18 3.14
C LEU A 5 -44.98 10.93 4.49
N LYS A 6 -45.73 12.02 4.63
CA LYS A 6 -45.78 12.82 5.88
C LYS A 6 -46.41 12.06 7.05
N ASN A 7 -47.37 11.17 6.80
CA ASN A 7 -47.91 10.28 7.83
C ASN A 7 -46.89 9.21 8.24
N LYS A 8 -46.23 8.55 7.28
CA LYS A 8 -45.28 7.46 7.57
C LYS A 8 -44.04 7.94 8.34
N ILE A 9 -43.51 9.12 8.03
CA ILE A 9 -42.43 9.73 8.82
C ILE A 9 -42.87 10.02 10.26
N ARG A 10 -44.12 10.50 10.48
CA ARG A 10 -44.65 10.74 11.84
C ARG A 10 -44.78 9.43 12.64
N GLU A 11 -45.12 8.34 11.96
CA GLU A 11 -45.29 7.00 12.53
C GLU A 11 -43.93 6.37 12.93
N GLU A 12 -42.89 6.51 12.10
CA GLU A 12 -41.54 5.98 12.38
C GLU A 12 -40.71 6.84 13.35
N THR A 13 -40.96 8.16 13.43
CA THR A 13 -40.17 9.11 14.25
C THR A 13 -40.89 9.70 15.47
N GLY A 14 -42.15 9.31 15.69
CA GLY A 14 -42.94 9.63 16.89
C GLY A 14 -43.18 11.12 17.18
N SER A 15 -42.87 12.03 16.24
CA SER A 15 -42.95 13.49 16.48
C SER A 15 -43.28 14.29 15.22
N ASP A 16 -44.01 15.40 15.39
CA ASP A 16 -44.40 16.24 14.26
C ASP A 16 -43.23 17.05 13.70
N LEU A 17 -43.09 17.00 12.38
CA LEU A 17 -42.07 17.71 11.60
C LEU A 17 -41.99 19.22 11.92
N SER A 18 -43.11 19.84 12.28
CA SER A 18 -43.20 21.25 12.70
C SER A 18 -42.36 21.60 13.93
N LYS A 19 -41.98 20.61 14.76
CA LYS A 19 -41.09 20.81 15.93
C LYS A 19 -39.61 20.70 15.56
N LEU A 20 -39.26 20.16 14.39
CA LEU A 20 -37.87 20.02 13.95
C LEU A 20 -37.31 21.35 13.41
N THR A 21 -38.11 22.09 12.63
CA THR A 21 -37.74 23.41 12.09
C THR A 21 -37.40 24.41 13.20
N ALA A 22 -38.07 24.32 14.36
CA ALA A 22 -37.79 25.15 15.53
C ALA A 22 -36.46 24.84 16.25
N LYS A 23 -35.80 23.72 15.95
CA LYS A 23 -34.49 23.35 16.51
C LYS A 23 -33.31 23.79 15.63
N ILE A 24 -33.50 23.89 14.32
CA ILE A 24 -32.44 24.25 13.36
C ILE A 24 -32.13 25.76 13.37
N THR A 25 -33.10 26.61 13.73
CA THR A 25 -32.89 28.06 13.87
C THR A 25 -32.22 28.47 15.19
N SER A 26 -32.10 27.56 16.17
CA SER A 26 -31.60 27.90 17.51
C SER A 26 -30.09 27.68 17.71
N SER A 27 -29.42 26.87 16.87
CA SER A 27 -27.99 26.54 17.04
C SER A 27 -27.04 27.49 16.31
N THR A 28 -27.53 28.26 15.34
CA THR A 28 -26.69 29.04 14.40
C THR A 28 -26.48 30.50 14.82
N VAL A 29 -27.05 30.94 15.95
CA VAL A 29 -26.96 32.34 16.42
C VAL A 29 -25.84 32.54 17.45
N GLN A 30 -25.47 31.51 18.23
CA GLN A 30 -24.50 31.62 19.33
C GLN A 30 -23.01 31.58 18.92
N LYS A 31 -22.64 32.09 17.73
CA LYS A 31 -21.22 32.19 17.33
C LYS A 31 -20.81 33.40 16.47
N ILE A 32 -21.57 34.50 16.52
CA ILE A 32 -21.14 35.81 16.00
C ILE A 32 -21.30 36.91 17.06
N GLU A 33 -21.01 36.60 18.34
CA GLU A 33 -21.11 37.55 19.45
C GLU A 33 -19.94 37.39 20.43
N SER A 34 -18.72 37.46 19.90
CA SER A 34 -17.48 37.35 20.68
C SER A 34 -16.30 38.11 20.03
N LEU A 35 -16.51 39.40 19.71
CA LEU A 35 -15.42 40.33 19.34
C LEU A 35 -15.86 41.82 19.36
N ARG A 36 -16.56 42.27 20.43
CA ARG A 36 -16.91 43.70 20.61
C ARG A 36 -16.95 44.12 22.08
N GLY A 37 -15.91 44.86 22.51
CA GLY A 37 -15.79 45.45 23.85
C GLY A 37 -15.08 44.56 24.89
N ARG A 38 -14.48 45.10 25.96
CA ARG A 38 -14.32 46.53 26.30
C ARG A 38 -13.16 46.77 27.30
N SER A 39 -12.35 47.78 27.02
CA SER A 39 -11.56 48.64 27.95
C SER A 39 -11.03 48.11 29.30
N THR A 40 -9.70 48.19 29.46
CA THR A 40 -9.03 49.02 30.50
C THR A 40 -8.04 49.92 29.77
N GLN A 41 -8.14 51.25 29.73
CA GLN A 41 -8.14 52.26 30.81
C GLN A 41 -6.73 52.48 31.41
N GLY A 42 -6.20 53.70 31.24
CA GLY A 42 -5.16 54.27 32.08
C GLY A 42 -3.70 54.05 31.67
N SER A 43 -3.13 54.96 30.87
CA SER A 43 -2.13 55.92 31.39
C SER A 43 -1.76 56.98 30.35
N THR A 44 -1.84 58.24 30.76
CA THR A 44 -1.36 59.39 29.99
C THR A 44 0.01 59.84 30.49
N SER A 45 1.04 59.73 29.66
CA SER A 45 2.33 60.35 29.93
C SER A 45 2.94 60.96 28.67
N SER A 46 2.70 62.27 28.53
CA SER A 46 3.80 63.24 28.59
C SER A 46 4.94 63.06 27.57
N LEU A 47 4.68 63.42 26.30
CA LEU A 47 5.74 63.94 25.44
C LEU A 47 6.24 65.25 26.04
N ASN A 48 7.37 65.24 26.74
CA ASN A 48 7.91 66.44 27.37
C ASN A 48 9.44 66.42 27.42
N SER A 49 10.03 67.48 26.86
CA SER A 49 11.35 68.04 27.14
C SER A 49 12.50 67.11 27.59
N ILE A 50 13.42 66.84 26.67
CA ILE A 50 14.83 67.22 26.90
C ILE A 50 15.32 68.02 25.68
N VAL A 51 15.11 69.34 25.75
CA VAL A 51 15.96 70.31 25.07
C VAL A 51 16.55 71.21 26.16
N SER A 52 17.86 71.21 26.28
CA SER A 52 18.64 72.14 27.11
C SER A 52 19.97 72.30 26.39
N SER A 53 20.22 73.43 25.71
CA SER A 53 20.49 74.75 26.31
C SER A 53 21.81 74.74 27.08
N GLU A 54 22.90 74.89 26.33
CA GLU A 54 23.84 76.01 26.48
C GLU A 54 23.82 76.72 27.86
N GLY A 55 24.88 76.57 28.67
CA GLY A 55 24.78 76.98 30.08
C GLY A 55 26.04 76.94 30.97
N VAL A 56 27.18 77.48 30.51
CA VAL A 56 28.16 78.16 31.39
C VAL A 56 28.98 77.32 32.42
N LYS A 57 30.26 77.11 32.04
CA LYS A 57 31.52 77.15 32.85
C LYS A 57 32.05 75.95 33.67
N GLU A 58 33.28 75.61 33.28
CA GLU A 58 34.52 75.50 34.07
C GLU A 58 34.87 74.21 34.88
N ASP A 59 35.86 73.53 34.28
CA ASP A 59 36.96 72.75 34.88
C ASP A 59 36.72 71.26 35.21
N GLY A 60 37.81 70.48 35.12
CA GLY A 60 37.82 69.02 35.24
C GLY A 60 37.65 68.28 33.89
N GLY A 61 38.70 68.27 33.06
CA GLY A 61 38.69 67.52 31.80
C GLY A 61 38.65 66.00 31.99
N ILE A 62 37.53 65.37 31.61
CA ILE A 62 37.36 63.90 31.53
C ILE A 62 36.90 63.52 30.12
N GLU A 63 37.47 62.44 29.57
CA GLU A 63 37.51 62.12 28.15
C GLU A 63 36.15 62.16 27.41
N SER A 64 36.06 63.03 26.39
CA SER A 64 34.98 63.00 25.39
C SER A 64 34.87 61.63 24.71
N ASP A 65 35.99 60.93 24.54
CA ASP A 65 36.03 59.60 23.94
C ASP A 65 35.42 58.52 24.83
N ASP A 66 35.43 58.63 26.17
CA ASP A 66 34.80 57.62 27.02
C ASP A 66 33.27 57.69 26.96
N PHE A 67 32.70 58.89 26.85
CA PHE A 67 31.28 59.06 26.55
C PHE A 67 30.91 58.52 25.17
N LYS A 68 31.74 58.73 24.13
CA LYS A 68 31.55 58.11 22.81
C LYS A 68 31.65 56.58 22.86
N LYS A 69 32.67 56.01 23.50
CA LYS A 69 32.84 54.56 23.72
C LYS A 69 31.59 53.97 24.40
N ARG A 70 31.05 54.66 25.40
CA ARG A 70 29.85 54.23 26.15
C ARG A 70 28.57 54.34 25.33
N LEU A 71 28.42 55.39 24.50
CA LEU A 71 27.30 55.53 23.55
C LEU A 71 27.37 54.45 22.46
N MET A 72 28.50 54.30 21.78
CA MET A 72 28.72 53.25 20.78
C MET A 72 28.48 51.84 21.32
N LYS A 73 28.84 51.58 22.59
CA LYS A 73 28.55 50.30 23.25
C LYS A 73 27.05 50.10 23.48
N LEU A 74 26.33 51.14 23.87
CA LEU A 74 24.87 51.10 24.05
C LEU A 74 24.14 50.93 22.71
N GLU A 75 24.59 51.64 21.67
CA GLU A 75 24.11 51.48 20.28
C GLU A 75 24.37 50.07 19.76
N ALA A 76 25.59 49.53 19.95
CA ALA A 76 25.92 48.15 19.58
C ALA A 76 25.09 47.11 20.37
N GLU A 77 24.73 47.40 21.62
CA GLU A 77 23.79 46.58 22.38
C GLU A 77 22.35 46.68 21.87
N PHE A 78 21.89 47.87 21.43
CA PHE A 78 20.58 48.02 20.81
C PHE A 78 20.51 47.34 19.44
N VAL A 79 21.55 47.47 18.60
CA VAL A 79 21.68 46.75 17.34
C VAL A 79 21.65 45.24 17.57
N LYS A 80 22.40 44.71 18.55
CA LYS A 80 22.33 43.28 18.92
C LYS A 80 20.96 42.84 19.45
N LYS A 81 20.26 43.70 20.19
CA LYS A 81 18.88 43.41 20.67
C LYS A 81 17.86 43.44 19.51
N LEU A 82 18.04 44.32 18.53
CA LEU A 82 17.21 44.38 17.32
C LEU A 82 17.47 43.18 16.40
N ASP A 83 18.73 42.86 16.11
CA ASP A 83 19.17 41.70 15.33
C ASP A 83 18.68 40.39 15.97
N HIS A 84 18.85 40.24 17.30
CA HIS A 84 18.29 39.10 18.03
C HIS A 84 16.76 39.02 17.91
N LYS A 85 16.04 40.15 18.03
CA LYS A 85 14.59 40.16 17.81
C LYS A 85 14.22 39.86 16.35
N GLU A 86 14.99 40.30 15.37
CA GLU A 86 14.76 39.93 13.97
C GLU A 86 14.96 38.43 13.75
N THR A 87 15.98 37.81 14.38
CA THR A 87 16.15 36.35 14.35
C THR A 87 14.99 35.60 15.02
N GLU A 88 14.53 36.02 16.20
CA GLU A 88 13.35 35.44 16.86
C GLU A 88 12.10 35.51 15.96
N TRP A 89 11.83 36.68 15.35
CA TRP A 89 10.66 36.86 14.49
C TRP A 89 10.78 36.07 13.18
N ARG A 90 12.00 35.94 12.64
CA ARG A 90 12.31 35.13 11.46
C ARG A 90 12.19 33.62 11.75
N GLU A 91 12.49 33.17 12.96
CA GLU A 91 12.24 31.79 13.40
C GLU A 91 10.76 31.52 13.67
N LEU A 92 10.06 32.45 14.35
CA LEU A 92 8.62 32.38 14.54
C LEU A 92 7.86 32.32 13.21
N LEU A 93 8.27 33.12 12.21
CA LEU A 93 7.68 33.09 10.87
C LEU A 93 7.87 31.71 10.21
N LYS A 94 9.11 31.19 10.17
CA LYS A 94 9.41 29.84 9.66
C LYS A 94 8.59 28.75 10.35
N GLU A 95 8.34 28.87 11.65
CA GLU A 95 7.54 27.89 12.39
C GLU A 95 6.03 28.02 12.09
N LYS A 96 5.53 29.23 11.80
CA LYS A 96 4.18 29.43 11.26
C LYS A 96 4.06 28.85 9.84
N ASP A 97 5.05 29.08 8.98
CA ASP A 97 5.06 28.57 7.60
C ASP A 97 5.06 27.04 7.57
N LYS A 98 5.93 26.38 8.37
CA LYS A 98 5.88 24.92 8.58
C LYS A 98 4.52 24.45 9.07
N ARG A 99 3.88 25.18 10.00
CA ARG A 99 2.58 24.78 10.54
C ARG A 99 1.45 24.96 9.52
N ILE A 100 1.55 25.94 8.62
CA ILE A 100 0.65 26.11 7.48
C ILE A 100 0.84 24.92 6.51
N GLN A 101 2.06 24.64 6.07
CA GLN A 101 2.37 23.50 5.18
C GLN A 101 1.89 22.16 5.75
N ALA A 102 2.03 21.93 7.06
CA ALA A 102 1.48 20.75 7.72
C ALA A 102 -0.05 20.70 7.63
N LEU A 103 -0.75 21.81 7.89
CA LEU A 103 -2.21 21.88 7.79
C LEU A 103 -2.73 21.78 6.35
N GLU A 104 -1.96 22.22 5.36
CA GLU A 104 -2.28 22.06 3.93
C GLU A 104 -2.13 20.61 3.49
N LYS A 105 -1.06 19.92 3.94
CA LYS A 105 -0.89 18.48 3.75
C LYS A 105 -1.99 17.67 4.46
N ASP A 106 -2.31 17.99 5.72
CA ASP A 106 -3.43 17.39 6.46
C ASP A 106 -4.75 17.56 5.66
N ARG A 107 -5.00 18.77 5.12
CA ARG A 107 -6.18 19.07 4.27
C ARG A 107 -6.21 18.23 3.00
N GLU A 108 -5.08 18.05 2.32
CA GLU A 108 -4.98 17.28 1.08
C GLU A 108 -5.16 15.77 1.34
N GLU A 109 -4.63 15.25 2.44
CA GLU A 109 -4.90 13.87 2.89
C GLU A 109 -6.39 13.67 3.19
N PHE A 110 -7.04 14.60 3.90
CA PHE A 110 -8.50 14.53 4.12
C PHE A 110 -9.31 14.68 2.82
N GLN A 111 -8.87 15.47 1.86
CA GLN A 111 -9.53 15.59 0.55
C GLN A 111 -9.39 14.30 -0.28
N SER A 112 -8.23 13.65 -0.25
CA SER A 112 -7.99 12.35 -0.88
C SER A 112 -8.85 11.26 -0.26
N GLN A 113 -8.90 11.18 1.07
CA GLN A 113 -9.79 10.26 1.81
C GLN A 113 -11.27 10.52 1.52
N LEU A 114 -11.69 11.79 1.43
CA LEU A 114 -13.06 12.15 1.05
C LEU A 114 -13.38 11.77 -0.40
N GLY A 115 -12.39 11.79 -1.30
CA GLY A 115 -12.50 11.30 -2.67
C GLY A 115 -12.77 9.79 -2.71
N SER A 116 -11.91 8.99 -2.09
CA SER A 116 -12.04 7.53 -2.08
C SER A 116 -13.31 7.04 -1.35
N LEU A 117 -13.74 7.73 -0.29
CA LEU A 117 -15.02 7.45 0.36
C LEU A 117 -16.24 7.78 -0.52
N LYS A 118 -16.18 8.84 -1.35
CA LYS A 118 -17.24 9.14 -2.34
C LYS A 118 -17.29 8.14 -3.49
N GLU A 119 -16.13 7.67 -3.95
CA GLU A 119 -16.03 6.64 -5.00
C GLU A 119 -16.60 5.29 -4.49
N SER A 120 -16.24 4.91 -3.26
CA SER A 120 -16.77 3.74 -2.57
C SER A 120 -18.29 3.85 -2.35
N LEU A 121 -18.80 5.03 -1.95
CA LEU A 121 -20.22 5.28 -1.82
C LEU A 121 -20.96 5.15 -3.17
N ARG A 122 -20.45 5.78 -4.25
CA ARG A 122 -21.03 5.65 -5.59
C ARG A 122 -21.07 4.19 -6.03
N SER A 123 -19.99 3.44 -5.83
CA SER A 123 -19.95 2.01 -6.16
C SER A 123 -21.01 1.21 -5.38
N ALA A 124 -21.20 1.50 -4.09
CA ALA A 124 -22.25 0.89 -3.28
C ALA A 124 -23.67 1.30 -3.73
N GLU A 125 -23.87 2.54 -4.18
CA GLU A 125 -25.14 3.01 -4.78
C GLU A 125 -25.43 2.29 -6.11
N GLU A 126 -24.43 2.10 -6.97
CA GLU A 126 -24.53 1.31 -8.21
C GLU A 126 -24.85 -0.17 -7.95
N PHE A 127 -24.21 -0.80 -6.95
CA PHE A 127 -24.52 -2.17 -6.56
C PHE A 127 -25.95 -2.28 -6.00
N ASN A 128 -26.40 -1.33 -5.19
CA ASN A 128 -27.79 -1.29 -4.72
C ASN A 128 -28.80 -1.11 -5.87
N SER A 129 -28.48 -0.26 -6.85
CA SER A 129 -29.30 -0.06 -8.06
C SER A 129 -29.42 -1.36 -8.87
N LYS A 130 -28.30 -2.06 -9.10
CA LYS A 130 -28.28 -3.38 -9.76
C LYS A 130 -29.10 -4.43 -8.98
N ILE A 131 -29.01 -4.44 -7.65
CA ILE A 131 -29.79 -5.34 -6.79
C ILE A 131 -31.30 -5.03 -6.87
N LEU A 132 -31.70 -3.75 -6.98
CA LEU A 132 -33.10 -3.37 -7.17
C LEU A 132 -33.63 -3.82 -8.54
N LEU A 133 -32.86 -3.58 -9.61
CA LEU A 133 -33.23 -4.04 -10.96
C LEU A 133 -33.34 -5.58 -11.03
N HIS A 134 -32.43 -6.32 -10.39
CA HIS A 134 -32.53 -7.78 -10.31
C HIS A 134 -33.77 -8.25 -9.53
N LYS A 135 -34.21 -7.52 -8.50
CA LYS A 135 -35.47 -7.82 -7.79
C LYS A 135 -36.69 -7.54 -8.66
N GLU A 136 -36.75 -6.39 -9.31
CA GLU A 136 -37.85 -6.03 -10.21
C GLU A 136 -37.98 -7.05 -11.35
N ASN A 137 -36.87 -7.41 -12.00
CA ASN A 137 -36.86 -8.44 -13.04
C ASN A 137 -37.31 -9.82 -12.50
N ASN A 138 -36.93 -10.18 -11.28
CA ASN A 138 -37.38 -11.43 -10.65
C ASN A 138 -38.88 -11.40 -10.31
N GLU A 139 -39.39 -10.29 -9.77
CA GLU A 139 -40.83 -10.09 -9.52
C GLU A 139 -41.64 -10.13 -10.83
N GLN A 140 -41.14 -9.55 -11.92
CA GLN A 140 -41.76 -9.68 -13.25
C GLN A 140 -41.79 -11.15 -13.72
N LEU A 141 -40.69 -11.88 -13.57
CA LEU A 141 -40.57 -13.29 -13.98
C LEU A 141 -41.49 -14.20 -13.14
N GLU A 142 -41.57 -14.00 -11.83
CA GLU A 142 -42.52 -14.69 -10.94
C GLU A 142 -43.99 -14.39 -11.32
N ASN A 143 -44.32 -13.14 -11.66
CA ASN A 143 -45.66 -12.77 -12.14
C ASN A 143 -46.02 -13.46 -13.47
N LEU A 144 -45.07 -13.54 -14.41
CA LEU A 144 -45.26 -14.27 -15.67
C LEU A 144 -45.49 -15.77 -15.41
N GLN A 145 -44.65 -16.41 -14.59
CA GLN A 145 -44.82 -17.81 -14.18
C GLN A 145 -46.17 -18.06 -13.51
N CYS A 146 -46.64 -17.16 -12.66
CA CYS A 146 -47.96 -17.26 -12.03
C CYS A 146 -49.10 -17.16 -13.07
N GLN A 147 -48.96 -16.29 -14.07
CA GLN A 147 -49.93 -16.17 -15.16
C GLN A 147 -49.94 -17.44 -16.04
N GLU A 148 -48.78 -18.01 -16.38
CA GLU A 148 -48.67 -19.26 -17.12
C GLU A 148 -49.23 -20.45 -16.35
N LEU A 149 -48.90 -20.59 -15.06
CA LEU A 149 -49.42 -21.63 -14.18
C LEU A 149 -50.95 -21.53 -14.03
N ALA A 150 -51.52 -20.32 -14.03
CA ALA A 150 -52.96 -20.11 -14.09
C ALA A 150 -53.58 -20.55 -15.44
N LYS A 151 -52.94 -20.24 -16.58
CA LYS A 151 -53.36 -20.73 -17.91
C LYS A 151 -53.33 -22.26 -17.97
N VAL A 152 -52.24 -22.88 -17.53
CA VAL A 152 -52.09 -24.35 -17.46
C VAL A 152 -53.15 -24.98 -16.57
N LYS A 153 -53.37 -24.44 -15.37
CA LYS A 153 -54.42 -24.92 -14.44
C LYS A 153 -55.82 -24.84 -15.06
N SER A 154 -56.14 -23.78 -15.80
CA SER A 154 -57.39 -23.64 -16.53
C SER A 154 -57.54 -24.72 -17.63
N LEU A 155 -56.48 -24.95 -18.41
CA LEU A 155 -56.47 -26.00 -19.44
C LEU A 155 -56.60 -27.40 -18.86
N VAL A 156 -55.98 -27.70 -17.70
CA VAL A 156 -56.14 -28.98 -17.00
C VAL A 156 -57.58 -29.18 -16.54
N LEU A 157 -58.19 -28.18 -15.90
CA LEU A 157 -59.59 -28.26 -15.46
C LEU A 157 -60.58 -28.48 -16.62
N LEU A 158 -60.34 -27.86 -17.78
CA LEU A 158 -61.13 -28.11 -18.99
C LEU A 158 -60.94 -29.53 -19.53
N ARG A 159 -59.73 -30.11 -19.43
CA ARG A 159 -59.50 -31.51 -19.82
C ARG A 159 -60.10 -32.51 -18.84
N ASP A 160 -60.05 -32.23 -17.54
CA ASP A 160 -60.73 -33.04 -16.51
C ASP A 160 -62.25 -33.04 -16.73
N GLN A 161 -62.83 -31.88 -17.09
CA GLN A 161 -64.25 -31.78 -17.48
C GLN A 161 -64.54 -32.58 -18.76
N GLU A 162 -63.76 -32.42 -19.84
CA GLU A 162 -63.93 -33.21 -21.06
C GLU A 162 -63.83 -34.73 -20.80
N ILE A 163 -62.93 -35.16 -19.90
CA ILE A 163 -62.75 -36.56 -19.52
C ILE A 163 -63.96 -37.05 -18.72
N LEU A 164 -64.51 -36.23 -17.82
CA LEU A 164 -65.72 -36.54 -17.07
C LEU A 164 -66.94 -36.69 -17.99
N GLU A 165 -67.13 -35.77 -18.94
CA GLU A 165 -68.22 -35.81 -19.93
C GLU A 165 -68.11 -37.02 -20.88
N LYS A 166 -66.90 -37.36 -21.33
CA LYS A 166 -66.64 -38.58 -22.11
C LYS A 166 -66.89 -39.84 -21.27
N SER A 167 -66.59 -39.80 -19.97
CA SER A 167 -66.82 -40.91 -19.03
C SER A 167 -68.31 -41.14 -18.75
N THR A 168 -69.13 -40.08 -18.65
CA THR A 168 -70.59 -40.22 -18.54
C THR A 168 -71.20 -40.71 -19.86
N ALA A 169 -70.83 -40.13 -21.00
CA ALA A 169 -71.31 -40.59 -22.31
C ALA A 169 -70.97 -42.07 -22.59
N LEU A 170 -69.77 -42.52 -22.20
CA LEU A 170 -69.37 -43.94 -22.31
C LEU A 170 -70.17 -44.85 -21.38
N LYS A 171 -70.53 -44.41 -20.17
CA LYS A 171 -71.43 -45.16 -19.27
C LYS A 171 -72.81 -45.28 -19.89
N ASP A 172 -73.38 -44.18 -20.38
CA ASP A 172 -74.71 -44.17 -20.99
C ASP A 172 -74.76 -45.08 -22.23
N ALA A 173 -73.75 -45.01 -23.11
CA ALA A 173 -73.60 -45.90 -24.25
C ALA A 173 -73.49 -47.39 -23.84
N ASN A 174 -72.76 -47.70 -22.77
CA ASN A 174 -72.72 -49.06 -22.23
C ASN A 174 -74.10 -49.52 -21.70
N THR A 175 -74.86 -48.66 -21.01
CA THR A 175 -76.23 -49.05 -20.59
C THR A 175 -77.18 -49.26 -21.78
N GLN A 176 -76.96 -48.56 -22.91
CA GLN A 176 -77.71 -48.79 -24.15
C GLN A 176 -77.30 -50.12 -24.79
N LEU A 177 -75.99 -50.43 -24.84
CA LEU A 177 -75.50 -51.71 -25.33
C LEU A 177 -76.03 -52.89 -24.50
N ASP A 178 -76.10 -52.78 -23.18
CA ASP A 178 -76.63 -53.85 -22.33
C ASP A 178 -78.15 -54.01 -22.45
N LYS A 179 -78.91 -52.92 -22.66
CA LYS A 179 -80.32 -52.99 -23.07
C LYS A 179 -80.48 -53.73 -24.39
N LEU A 180 -79.71 -53.36 -25.42
CA LEU A 180 -79.74 -54.01 -26.73
C LEU A 180 -79.31 -55.49 -26.67
N ARG A 181 -78.32 -55.83 -25.84
CA ARG A 181 -77.94 -57.23 -25.56
C ARG A 181 -79.08 -58.02 -24.94
N SER A 182 -79.77 -57.45 -23.95
CA SER A 182 -80.93 -58.12 -23.32
C SER A 182 -82.09 -58.30 -24.31
N GLU A 183 -82.29 -57.35 -25.21
CA GLU A 183 -83.30 -57.42 -26.26
C GLU A 183 -82.94 -58.45 -27.35
N VAL A 184 -81.66 -58.56 -27.74
CA VAL A 184 -81.18 -59.62 -28.64
C VAL A 184 -81.35 -61.02 -28.01
N VAL A 185 -81.11 -61.18 -26.71
CA VAL A 185 -81.39 -62.43 -25.98
C VAL A 185 -82.90 -62.71 -25.95
N ARG A 186 -83.74 -61.69 -25.74
CA ARG A 186 -85.20 -61.79 -25.77
C ARG A 186 -85.71 -62.23 -27.15
N LEU A 187 -85.16 -61.67 -28.23
CA LEU A 187 -85.51 -61.98 -29.62
C LEU A 187 -85.06 -63.39 -30.02
N ARG A 188 -83.85 -63.84 -29.66
CA ARG A 188 -83.38 -65.22 -29.92
C ARG A 188 -84.31 -66.27 -29.33
N ARG A 189 -84.86 -66.05 -28.13
CA ARG A 189 -85.86 -66.95 -27.55
C ARG A 189 -87.19 -66.94 -28.30
N GLN A 190 -87.54 -65.84 -28.98
CA GLN A 190 -88.72 -65.83 -29.86
C GLN A 190 -88.45 -66.50 -31.20
N GLU A 191 -87.22 -66.41 -31.72
CA GLU A 191 -86.74 -67.11 -32.91
C GLU A 191 -86.77 -68.65 -32.70
N GLU A 192 -86.30 -69.11 -31.54
CA GLU A 192 -86.40 -70.51 -31.07
C GLU A 192 -87.86 -71.01 -31.09
N ILE A 193 -88.76 -70.31 -30.40
CA ILE A 193 -90.21 -70.65 -30.35
C ILE A 193 -90.87 -70.59 -31.74
N LEU A 194 -90.42 -69.69 -32.63
CA LEU A 194 -90.91 -69.63 -34.01
C LEU A 194 -90.41 -70.79 -34.86
N SER A 195 -89.23 -71.35 -34.57
CA SER A 195 -88.74 -72.59 -35.18
C SER A 195 -89.58 -73.79 -34.74
N ASP A 196 -89.83 -73.94 -33.43
CA ASP A 196 -90.69 -75.01 -32.89
C ASP A 196 -92.07 -75.02 -33.57
N VAL A 197 -92.68 -73.83 -33.71
CA VAL A 197 -93.99 -73.66 -34.36
C VAL A 197 -93.94 -73.87 -35.88
N GLN A 198 -92.80 -73.66 -36.53
CA GLN A 198 -92.61 -74.00 -37.94
C GLN A 198 -92.53 -75.52 -38.13
N ASP A 199 -91.76 -76.22 -37.30
CA ASP A 199 -91.64 -77.69 -37.33
C ASP A 199 -92.99 -78.36 -37.05
N ASP A 200 -93.77 -77.87 -36.07
CA ASP A 200 -95.15 -78.32 -35.80
C ASP A 200 -96.07 -78.11 -37.02
N LEU A 201 -95.97 -76.95 -37.70
CA LEU A 201 -96.77 -76.66 -38.90
C LEU A 201 -96.36 -77.51 -40.10
N GLU A 202 -95.09 -77.86 -40.26
CA GLU A 202 -94.64 -78.81 -41.29
C GLU A 202 -95.07 -80.24 -40.96
N ALA A 203 -95.00 -80.66 -39.69
CA ALA A 203 -95.55 -81.93 -39.24
C ALA A 203 -97.06 -82.06 -39.52
N LEU A 204 -97.84 -81.00 -39.27
CA LEU A 204 -99.28 -80.93 -39.57
C LEU A 204 -99.57 -80.88 -41.09
N ARG A 205 -98.73 -80.22 -41.89
CA ARG A 205 -98.81 -80.29 -43.37
C ARG A 205 -98.53 -81.70 -43.87
N HIS A 206 -97.58 -82.41 -43.26
CA HIS A 206 -97.25 -83.78 -43.63
C HIS A 206 -98.29 -84.81 -43.16
N SER A 207 -98.96 -84.63 -42.03
CA SER A 207 -100.10 -85.49 -41.66
C SER A 207 -101.30 -85.26 -42.58
N THR A 208 -101.77 -84.01 -42.70
CA THR A 208 -102.91 -83.67 -43.57
C THR A 208 -102.68 -84.05 -45.03
N SER A 209 -101.46 -83.96 -45.55
CA SER A 209 -101.13 -84.43 -46.90
C SER A 209 -101.17 -85.96 -47.05
N ARG A 210 -100.90 -86.73 -45.99
CA ARG A 210 -101.08 -88.20 -46.01
C ARG A 210 -102.56 -88.57 -45.93
N ASP A 211 -103.32 -87.88 -45.07
CA ASP A 211 -104.75 -88.11 -44.88
C ASP A 211 -105.54 -87.79 -46.17
N LEU A 212 -105.19 -86.68 -46.84
CA LEU A 212 -105.74 -86.34 -48.16
C LEU A 212 -105.38 -87.39 -49.24
N ALA A 213 -104.17 -87.94 -49.22
CA ALA A 213 -103.77 -88.99 -50.15
C ALA A 213 -104.52 -90.32 -49.89
N HIS A 214 -104.79 -90.65 -48.61
CA HIS A 214 -105.63 -91.79 -48.22
C HIS A 214 -107.06 -91.61 -48.72
N LEU A 215 -107.69 -90.47 -48.41
CA LEU A 215 -109.06 -90.14 -48.82
C LEU A 215 -109.21 -90.11 -50.35
N ALA A 216 -108.21 -89.62 -51.10
CA ALA A 216 -108.20 -89.67 -52.55
C ALA A 216 -108.14 -91.11 -53.10
N SER A 217 -107.41 -92.01 -52.43
CA SER A 217 -107.35 -93.43 -52.79
C SER A 217 -108.69 -94.14 -52.52
N GLU A 218 -109.33 -93.87 -51.39
CA GLU A 218 -110.66 -94.40 -51.05
C GLU A 218 -111.75 -93.87 -51.98
N LEU A 219 -111.71 -92.58 -52.32
CA LEU A 219 -112.62 -91.97 -53.29
C LEU A 219 -112.48 -92.62 -54.66
N SER A 220 -111.25 -92.78 -55.17
CA SER A 220 -110.98 -93.42 -56.47
C SER A 220 -111.51 -94.86 -56.52
N LYS A 221 -111.39 -95.63 -55.42
CA LYS A 221 -111.99 -96.96 -55.30
C LYS A 221 -113.52 -96.91 -55.38
N SER A 222 -114.15 -95.99 -54.65
CA SER A 222 -115.61 -95.80 -54.66
C SER A 222 -116.15 -95.37 -56.03
N GLU A 223 -115.41 -94.50 -56.75
CA GLU A 223 -115.76 -94.09 -58.12
C GLU A 223 -115.66 -95.25 -59.12
N GLN A 224 -114.66 -96.13 -58.98
CA GLN A 224 -114.53 -97.35 -59.77
C GLN A 224 -115.73 -98.31 -59.56
N GLU A 225 -116.15 -98.51 -58.32
CA GLU A 225 -117.32 -99.33 -57.96
C GLU A 225 -118.62 -98.70 -58.49
N LYS A 226 -118.79 -97.38 -58.35
CA LYS A 226 -119.93 -96.62 -58.90
C LYS A 226 -120.02 -96.73 -60.42
N LYS A 227 -118.90 -96.62 -61.13
CA LYS A 227 -118.86 -96.70 -62.60
C LYS A 227 -119.32 -98.08 -63.09
N TYR A 228 -118.82 -99.15 -62.46
CA TYR A 228 -119.25 -100.52 -62.77
C TYR A 228 -120.77 -100.70 -62.62
N LEU A 229 -121.38 -100.17 -61.55
CA LEU A 229 -122.83 -100.18 -61.37
C LEU A 229 -123.59 -99.35 -62.43
N GLN A 230 -123.02 -98.23 -62.87
CA GLN A 230 -123.63 -97.35 -63.87
C GLN A 230 -123.66 -98.00 -65.27
N ASP A 231 -122.60 -98.70 -65.67
CA ASP A 231 -122.53 -99.39 -66.96
C ASP A 231 -123.60 -100.51 -67.07
N VAL A 232 -123.89 -101.22 -65.96
CA VAL A 232 -124.99 -102.21 -65.88
C VAL A 232 -126.37 -101.56 -66.11
N VAL A 233 -126.60 -100.35 -65.60
CA VAL A 233 -127.87 -99.62 -65.77
C VAL A 233 -128.08 -99.14 -67.21
N VAL A 234 -127.00 -98.85 -67.95
CA VAL A 234 -127.09 -98.47 -69.38
C VAL A 234 -127.59 -99.63 -70.23
N ILE A 235 -127.04 -100.84 -70.04
CA ILE A 235 -127.43 -102.06 -70.76
C ILE A 235 -128.93 -102.36 -70.54
N LEU A 236 -129.43 -102.18 -69.32
CA LEU A 236 -130.85 -102.37 -68.99
C LEU A 236 -131.80 -101.35 -69.63
N ARG A 237 -131.31 -100.19 -70.08
CA ARG A 237 -132.14 -99.14 -70.70
C ARG A 237 -132.26 -99.25 -72.23
N GLN A 238 -131.39 -100.00 -72.90
CA GLN A 238 -131.36 -100.07 -74.36
C GLN A 238 -132.37 -101.07 -74.98
N ASN A 239 -133.11 -101.83 -74.16
CA ASN A 239 -134.02 -102.90 -74.63
C ASN A 239 -135.51 -102.53 -74.71
N ASN A 240 -135.95 -101.33 -74.29
CA ASN A 240 -137.38 -101.00 -74.20
C ASN A 240 -137.86 -99.98 -75.25
N ASN A 241 -138.35 -100.54 -76.35
CA ASN A 241 -139.41 -100.10 -77.27
C ASN A 241 -139.40 -98.69 -77.89
N ASP A 242 -139.29 -98.72 -79.21
CA ASP A 242 -139.72 -97.75 -80.22
C ASP A 242 -141.23 -97.92 -80.54
N GLU A 243 -142.01 -96.83 -80.49
CA GLU A 243 -143.24 -96.53 -81.26
C GLU A 243 -143.29 -94.99 -81.40
N GLY A 244 -143.71 -94.36 -82.50
CA GLY A 244 -145.00 -94.49 -83.20
C GLY A 244 -146.07 -93.63 -82.51
N VAL A 245 -146.79 -92.67 -83.10
CA VAL A 245 -147.06 -92.28 -84.51
C VAL A 245 -147.54 -90.80 -84.55
N ASP A 246 -147.32 -90.07 -85.66
CA ASP A 246 -148.29 -89.15 -86.33
C ASP A 246 -147.57 -88.26 -87.36
N SER A 247 -147.37 -88.75 -88.58
CA SER A 247 -146.44 -88.16 -89.56
C SER A 247 -146.82 -86.80 -90.15
N LYS A 248 -147.97 -86.20 -89.78
CA LYS A 248 -148.36 -84.86 -90.27
C LYS A 248 -148.32 -83.81 -89.18
N SER A 249 -148.92 -84.08 -88.02
CA SER A 249 -148.68 -83.26 -86.82
C SER A 249 -147.21 -83.29 -86.43
N ALA A 250 -146.51 -84.42 -86.62
CA ALA A 250 -145.06 -84.50 -86.44
C ALA A 250 -144.26 -83.77 -87.53
N SER A 251 -144.81 -83.51 -88.73
CA SER A 251 -144.10 -82.70 -89.73
C SER A 251 -144.15 -81.21 -89.41
N GLU A 252 -145.30 -80.72 -88.92
CA GLU A 252 -145.46 -79.33 -88.49
C GLU A 252 -144.83 -79.11 -87.11
N ARG A 253 -144.97 -80.04 -86.16
CA ARG A 253 -144.16 -80.06 -84.93
C ARG A 253 -142.69 -80.07 -85.26
N LYS A 254 -142.17 -81.00 -86.08
CA LYS A 254 -140.74 -81.04 -86.42
C LYS A 254 -140.23 -79.75 -87.07
N LEU A 255 -141.06 -79.01 -87.83
CA LEU A 255 -140.68 -77.70 -88.36
C LEU A 255 -140.71 -76.58 -87.30
N LEU A 256 -141.69 -76.60 -86.38
CA LEU A 256 -141.77 -75.65 -85.26
C LEU A 256 -140.73 -75.94 -84.17
N GLU A 257 -140.40 -77.21 -83.97
CA GLU A 257 -139.40 -77.79 -83.07
C GLU A 257 -138.01 -77.56 -83.63
N GLN A 258 -137.80 -77.73 -84.95
CA GLN A 258 -136.58 -77.26 -85.62
C GLN A 258 -136.42 -75.74 -85.47
N ARG A 259 -137.47 -74.94 -85.65
CA ARG A 259 -137.38 -73.48 -85.45
C ARG A 259 -137.17 -73.08 -84.00
N LEU A 260 -137.70 -73.86 -83.05
CA LEU A 260 -137.50 -73.68 -81.61
C LEU A 260 -136.06 -74.05 -81.24
N GLU A 261 -135.51 -75.11 -81.82
CA GLU A 261 -134.11 -75.53 -81.65
C GLU A 261 -133.14 -74.54 -82.32
N GLU A 262 -133.44 -74.05 -83.54
CA GLU A 262 -132.71 -72.95 -84.19
C GLU A 262 -132.73 -71.68 -83.33
N ALA A 263 -133.88 -71.33 -82.75
CA ALA A 263 -133.99 -70.21 -81.82
C ALA A 263 -133.25 -70.44 -80.49
N HIS A 264 -133.27 -71.66 -79.94
CA HIS A 264 -132.50 -72.03 -78.75
C HIS A 264 -131.00 -72.04 -79.01
N LEU A 265 -130.57 -72.50 -80.18
CA LEU A 265 -129.17 -72.49 -80.62
C LEU A 265 -128.69 -71.05 -80.83
N HIS A 266 -129.46 -70.19 -81.51
CA HIS A 266 -129.16 -68.76 -81.60
C HIS A 266 -129.13 -68.06 -80.23
N LEU A 267 -130.07 -68.37 -79.32
CA LEU A 267 -130.03 -67.86 -77.94
C LEU A 267 -128.84 -68.40 -77.15
N SER A 268 -128.38 -69.63 -77.43
CA SER A 268 -127.19 -70.23 -76.84
C SER A 268 -125.93 -69.54 -77.36
N ASP A 269 -125.77 -69.35 -78.67
CA ASP A 269 -124.65 -68.65 -79.31
C ASP A 269 -124.55 -67.18 -78.87
N ILE A 270 -125.69 -66.51 -78.73
CA ILE A 270 -125.77 -65.17 -78.15
C ILE A 270 -125.32 -65.22 -76.68
N LYS A 271 -125.84 -66.17 -75.88
CA LYS A 271 -125.49 -66.30 -74.47
C LYS A 271 -124.01 -66.64 -74.25
N THR A 272 -123.41 -67.54 -75.03
CA THR A 272 -121.97 -67.85 -74.95
C THR A 272 -121.14 -66.64 -75.35
N SER A 273 -121.49 -65.95 -76.45
CA SER A 273 -120.83 -64.70 -76.86
C SER A 273 -120.88 -63.60 -75.77
N TRP A 274 -122.03 -63.42 -75.09
CA TRP A 274 -122.11 -62.52 -73.93
C TRP A 274 -121.31 -63.02 -72.73
N SER A 275 -121.31 -64.32 -72.42
CA SER A 275 -120.50 -64.91 -71.34
C SER A 275 -118.99 -64.76 -71.60
N ASP A 276 -118.53 -65.03 -72.82
CA ASP A 276 -117.13 -64.82 -73.25
C ASP A 276 -116.75 -63.34 -73.18
N LYS A 277 -117.68 -62.45 -73.55
CA LYS A 277 -117.45 -61.00 -73.44
C LYS A 277 -117.39 -60.53 -71.99
N ILE A 278 -118.21 -61.10 -71.10
CA ILE A 278 -118.15 -60.86 -69.65
C ILE A 278 -116.81 -61.37 -69.09
N ALA A 279 -116.43 -62.63 -69.33
CA ALA A 279 -115.17 -63.19 -68.87
C ALA A 279 -113.93 -62.43 -69.40
N SER A 280 -114.00 -61.92 -70.64
CA SER A 280 -112.99 -61.03 -71.23
C SER A 280 -112.89 -59.69 -70.46
N LEU A 281 -114.03 -59.07 -70.13
CA LEU A 281 -114.07 -57.82 -69.37
C LEU A 281 -113.65 -58.03 -67.90
N GLU A 282 -114.07 -59.11 -67.25
CA GLU A 282 -113.63 -59.50 -65.90
C GLU A 282 -112.12 -59.74 -65.85
N THR A 283 -111.56 -60.40 -66.87
CA THR A 283 -110.11 -60.56 -67.02
C THR A 283 -109.41 -59.21 -67.21
N GLN A 284 -109.99 -58.28 -67.98
CA GLN A 284 -109.44 -56.94 -68.17
C GLN A 284 -109.50 -56.11 -66.89
N VAL A 285 -110.62 -56.13 -66.16
CA VAL A 285 -110.78 -55.48 -64.85
C VAL A 285 -109.78 -56.07 -63.85
N GLY A 286 -109.66 -57.40 -63.75
CA GLY A 286 -108.70 -58.06 -62.86
C GLY A 286 -107.23 -57.68 -63.15
N ARG A 287 -106.87 -57.50 -64.43
CA ARG A 287 -105.55 -56.98 -64.81
C ARG A 287 -105.37 -55.51 -64.39
N LEU A 288 -106.35 -54.65 -64.65
CA LEU A 288 -106.29 -53.23 -64.27
C LEU A 288 -106.27 -53.03 -62.75
N SER A 289 -107.04 -53.81 -61.98
CA SER A 289 -107.02 -53.78 -60.52
C SER A 289 -105.67 -54.25 -59.95
N ARG A 290 -105.04 -55.25 -60.57
CA ARG A 290 -103.68 -55.67 -60.20
C ARG A 290 -102.65 -54.59 -60.52
N GLN A 291 -102.67 -54.03 -61.74
CA GLN A 291 -101.79 -52.95 -62.15
C GLN A 291 -101.90 -51.73 -61.21
N ALA A 292 -103.13 -51.31 -60.86
CA ALA A 292 -103.35 -50.21 -59.93
C ALA A 292 -102.83 -50.50 -58.50
N ALA A 293 -102.86 -51.77 -58.06
CA ALA A 293 -102.26 -52.18 -56.78
C ALA A 293 -100.72 -52.20 -56.85
N GLU A 294 -100.14 -52.64 -57.96
CA GLU A 294 -98.70 -52.67 -58.23
C GLU A 294 -98.13 -51.24 -58.32
N GLU A 295 -98.70 -50.38 -59.17
CA GLU A 295 -98.39 -48.95 -59.28
C GLU A 295 -98.57 -48.23 -57.93
N GLY A 296 -99.64 -48.56 -57.19
CA GLY A 296 -99.87 -48.04 -55.84
C GLY A 296 -98.78 -48.47 -54.84
N SER A 297 -98.23 -49.67 -54.98
CA SER A 297 -97.12 -50.16 -54.15
C SER A 297 -95.79 -49.50 -54.51
N GLU A 298 -95.56 -49.27 -55.81
CA GLU A 298 -94.36 -48.62 -56.33
C GLU A 298 -94.32 -47.14 -55.98
N ARG A 299 -95.46 -46.45 -56.11
CA ARG A 299 -95.61 -45.06 -55.65
C ARG A 299 -95.31 -44.91 -54.16
N ARG A 300 -95.69 -45.90 -53.33
CA ARG A 300 -95.33 -45.91 -51.89
C ARG A 300 -93.83 -46.13 -51.68
N ARG A 301 -93.18 -47.05 -52.41
CA ARG A 301 -91.72 -47.25 -52.37
C ARG A 301 -90.96 -45.98 -52.77
N ALA A 302 -91.31 -45.38 -53.91
CA ALA A 302 -90.69 -44.14 -54.40
C ALA A 302 -90.86 -42.96 -53.42
N VAL A 303 -92.01 -42.84 -52.74
CA VAL A 303 -92.21 -41.83 -51.69
C VAL A 303 -91.35 -42.11 -50.45
N GLN A 304 -91.21 -43.37 -50.02
CA GLN A 304 -90.33 -43.72 -48.91
C GLN A 304 -88.85 -43.49 -49.23
N GLU A 305 -88.43 -43.76 -50.46
CA GLU A 305 -87.06 -43.48 -50.94
C GLU A 305 -86.80 -41.97 -51.03
N LYS A 306 -87.76 -41.20 -51.57
CA LYS A 306 -87.70 -39.73 -51.57
C LYS A 306 -87.54 -39.17 -50.15
N LEU A 307 -88.32 -39.64 -49.18
CA LEU A 307 -88.23 -39.19 -47.78
C LEU A 307 -86.86 -39.50 -47.16
N LYS A 308 -86.31 -40.70 -47.39
CA LYS A 308 -84.95 -41.08 -46.95
C LYS A 308 -83.86 -40.22 -47.59
N LEU A 309 -84.02 -39.85 -48.86
CA LEU A 309 -83.10 -38.95 -49.56
C LEU A 309 -83.21 -37.51 -49.03
N GLU A 310 -84.42 -37.01 -48.75
CA GLU A 310 -84.64 -35.70 -48.13
C GLU A 310 -84.08 -35.61 -46.70
N GLU A 311 -84.17 -36.69 -45.93
CA GLU A 311 -83.54 -36.80 -44.60
C GLU A 311 -82.00 -36.80 -44.72
N LYS A 312 -81.44 -37.58 -45.65
CA LYS A 312 -79.99 -37.61 -45.89
C LYS A 312 -79.45 -36.28 -46.43
N VAL A 313 -80.20 -35.55 -47.25
CA VAL A 313 -79.83 -34.19 -47.69
C VAL A 313 -79.75 -33.25 -46.50
N LYS A 314 -80.77 -33.22 -45.62
CA LYS A 314 -80.76 -32.40 -44.40
C LYS A 314 -79.60 -32.73 -43.46
N GLN A 315 -79.25 -34.01 -43.33
CA GLN A 315 -78.08 -34.43 -42.56
C GLN A 315 -76.79 -33.84 -43.16
N LEU A 316 -76.59 -33.98 -44.47
CA LEU A 316 -75.41 -33.45 -45.17
C LEU A 316 -75.35 -31.92 -45.15
N GLU A 317 -76.50 -31.22 -45.20
CA GLU A 317 -76.59 -29.77 -45.03
C GLU A 317 -76.15 -29.33 -43.62
N ALA A 318 -76.56 -30.08 -42.57
CA ALA A 318 -76.13 -29.81 -41.20
C ALA A 318 -74.64 -30.11 -40.97
N GLU A 319 -74.13 -31.25 -41.47
CA GLU A 319 -72.71 -31.61 -41.41
C GLU A 319 -71.83 -30.58 -42.14
N LEU A 320 -72.31 -30.05 -43.27
CA LEU A 320 -71.66 -28.99 -44.03
C LEU A 320 -71.65 -27.67 -43.24
N GLU A 321 -72.73 -27.29 -42.56
CA GLU A 321 -72.78 -26.06 -41.76
C GLU A 321 -71.88 -26.14 -40.52
N CYS A 322 -71.85 -27.28 -39.82
CA CYS A 322 -70.87 -27.54 -38.76
C CYS A 322 -69.43 -27.44 -39.28
N SER A 323 -69.16 -27.98 -40.48
CA SER A 323 -67.84 -27.90 -41.12
C SER A 323 -67.43 -26.46 -41.47
N LYS A 324 -68.38 -25.62 -41.94
CA LYS A 324 -68.13 -24.17 -42.14
C LYS A 324 -67.79 -23.48 -40.83
N PHE A 325 -68.53 -23.74 -39.76
CA PHE A 325 -68.28 -23.14 -38.45
C PHE A 325 -66.90 -23.55 -37.90
N GLU A 326 -66.50 -24.82 -38.06
CA GLU A 326 -65.14 -25.25 -37.75
C GLU A 326 -64.08 -24.52 -38.58
N LEU A 327 -64.29 -24.34 -39.89
CA LEU A 327 -63.36 -23.63 -40.77
C LEU A 327 -63.22 -22.15 -40.36
N ILE A 328 -64.32 -21.46 -40.05
CA ILE A 328 -64.31 -20.08 -39.57
C ILE A 328 -63.53 -19.97 -38.25
N ASN A 329 -63.73 -20.89 -37.30
CA ASN A 329 -62.98 -20.91 -36.05
C ASN A 329 -61.48 -21.20 -36.26
N LYS A 330 -61.14 -22.11 -37.18
CA LYS A 330 -59.74 -22.38 -37.58
C LYS A 330 -59.11 -21.15 -38.23
N GLU A 331 -59.82 -20.42 -39.09
CA GLU A 331 -59.32 -19.21 -39.73
C GLU A 331 -59.15 -18.04 -38.74
N ILE A 332 -60.08 -17.86 -37.79
CA ILE A 332 -59.93 -16.89 -36.68
C ILE A 332 -58.68 -17.23 -35.84
N LYS A 333 -58.44 -18.51 -35.56
CA LYS A 333 -57.23 -18.95 -34.85
C LYS A 333 -55.96 -18.71 -35.66
N ILE A 334 -55.98 -18.95 -36.98
CA ILE A 334 -54.85 -18.67 -37.87
C ILE A 334 -54.54 -17.17 -37.92
N LYS A 335 -55.57 -16.29 -37.95
CA LYS A 335 -55.39 -14.84 -37.92
C LYS A 335 -54.70 -14.38 -36.64
N ARG A 336 -55.16 -14.82 -35.48
CA ARG A 336 -54.50 -14.56 -34.18
C ARG A 336 -53.06 -15.05 -34.15
N LEU A 337 -52.80 -16.30 -34.55
CA LEU A 337 -51.43 -16.82 -34.60
C LEU A 337 -50.54 -16.07 -35.62
N THR A 338 -51.12 -15.44 -36.64
CA THR A 338 -50.40 -14.58 -37.59
C THR A 338 -50.14 -13.20 -36.98
N GLU A 339 -51.06 -12.66 -36.20
CA GLU A 339 -50.91 -11.44 -35.41
C GLU A 339 -49.79 -11.65 -34.36
N ASP A 340 -49.88 -12.70 -33.53
CA ASP A 340 -48.86 -13.12 -32.54
C ASP A 340 -47.45 -13.22 -33.17
N VAL A 341 -47.33 -13.87 -34.34
CA VAL A 341 -46.05 -14.05 -35.05
C VAL A 341 -45.52 -12.73 -35.63
N ASN A 342 -46.39 -11.81 -36.06
CA ASN A 342 -45.98 -10.48 -36.51
C ASN A 342 -45.51 -9.61 -35.34
N GLU A 343 -46.19 -9.65 -34.20
CA GLU A 343 -45.79 -8.94 -32.97
C GLU A 343 -44.41 -9.41 -32.50
N LEU A 344 -44.22 -10.73 -32.34
CA LEU A 344 -42.91 -11.32 -32.01
C LEU A 344 -41.83 -11.00 -33.07
N SER A 345 -42.20 -10.91 -34.35
CA SER A 345 -41.27 -10.49 -35.42
C SER A 345 -40.87 -9.02 -35.31
N THR A 346 -41.74 -8.14 -34.79
CA THR A 346 -41.40 -6.75 -34.50
C THR A 346 -40.58 -6.60 -33.22
N GLU A 347 -40.91 -7.32 -32.16
CA GLU A 347 -40.13 -7.33 -30.91
C GLU A 347 -38.70 -7.82 -31.15
N LEU A 348 -38.51 -8.92 -31.89
CA LEU A 348 -37.20 -9.45 -32.25
C LEU A 348 -36.38 -8.44 -33.11
N LYS A 349 -37.02 -7.69 -34.01
CA LYS A 349 -36.35 -6.63 -34.79
C LYS A 349 -35.93 -5.45 -33.93
N ASN A 350 -36.78 -5.03 -32.99
CA ASN A 350 -36.46 -3.94 -32.06
C ASN A 350 -35.27 -4.35 -31.18
N LEU A 351 -35.33 -5.53 -30.57
CA LEU A 351 -34.22 -6.09 -29.80
C LEU A 351 -32.94 -6.23 -30.64
N HIS A 352 -33.03 -6.57 -31.93
CA HIS A 352 -31.85 -6.59 -32.81
C HIS A 352 -31.28 -5.18 -33.04
N SER A 353 -32.13 -4.16 -33.21
CA SER A 353 -31.72 -2.75 -33.32
C SER A 353 -31.05 -2.28 -32.04
N ASP A 354 -31.67 -2.54 -30.87
CA ASP A 354 -31.13 -2.15 -29.56
C ASP A 354 -29.76 -2.80 -29.30
N ASN A 355 -29.61 -4.09 -29.64
CA ASN A 355 -28.33 -4.80 -29.55
C ASN A 355 -27.29 -4.27 -30.55
N GLU A 356 -27.67 -3.91 -31.78
CA GLU A 356 -26.74 -3.29 -32.73
C GLU A 356 -26.31 -1.90 -32.28
N GLU A 357 -27.22 -1.10 -31.71
CA GLU A 357 -26.91 0.19 -31.11
C GLU A 357 -25.94 0.04 -29.93
N GLU A 358 -26.19 -0.86 -28.98
CA GLU A 358 -25.25 -1.16 -27.88
C GLU A 358 -23.89 -1.65 -28.41
N ILE A 359 -23.87 -2.53 -29.42
CA ILE A 359 -22.63 -2.99 -30.05
C ILE A 359 -21.87 -1.83 -30.73
N THR A 360 -22.54 -0.88 -31.37
CA THR A 360 -21.87 0.31 -31.94
C THR A 360 -21.36 1.26 -30.86
N PHE A 361 -22.11 1.44 -29.76
CA PHE A 361 -21.68 2.22 -28.60
C PHE A 361 -20.42 1.61 -27.95
N LEU A 362 -20.45 0.32 -27.62
CA LEU A 362 -19.31 -0.40 -27.03
C LEU A 362 -18.09 -0.43 -27.96
N ARG A 363 -18.27 -0.53 -29.28
CA ARG A 363 -17.18 -0.39 -30.27
C ARG A 363 -16.59 1.02 -30.30
N THR A 364 -17.42 2.05 -30.14
CA THR A 364 -16.98 3.45 -30.10
C THR A 364 -16.19 3.71 -28.83
N GLU A 365 -16.68 3.26 -27.68
CA GLU A 365 -16.00 3.44 -26.39
C GLU A 365 -14.71 2.63 -26.29
N LEU A 366 -14.66 1.41 -26.84
CA LEU A 366 -13.41 0.67 -27.03
C LEU A 366 -12.42 1.42 -27.95
N GLY A 367 -12.93 2.21 -28.91
CA GLY A 367 -12.15 3.12 -29.72
C GLY A 367 -11.54 4.27 -28.90
N ASN A 368 -12.35 4.94 -28.08
CA ASN A 368 -11.94 6.02 -27.17
C ASN A 368 -10.86 5.54 -26.18
N VAL A 369 -11.12 4.43 -25.48
CA VAL A 369 -10.17 3.82 -24.54
C VAL A 369 -8.88 3.39 -25.25
N LYS A 370 -8.94 2.98 -26.51
CA LYS A 370 -7.75 2.65 -27.33
C LYS A 370 -6.97 3.89 -27.74
N THR A 371 -7.61 5.03 -28.01
CA THR A 371 -6.90 6.31 -28.23
C THR A 371 -6.25 6.81 -26.95
N ASP A 372 -6.93 6.73 -25.80
CA ASP A 372 -6.40 7.16 -24.50
C ASP A 372 -5.26 6.26 -24.01
N LEU A 373 -5.34 4.95 -24.25
CA LEU A 373 -4.22 4.04 -24.01
C LEU A 373 -2.99 4.39 -24.86
N ASN A 374 -3.18 4.88 -26.09
CA ASN A 374 -2.09 5.28 -26.97
C ASN A 374 -1.49 6.64 -26.58
N THR A 375 -2.29 7.61 -26.14
CA THR A 375 -1.76 8.88 -25.61
C THR A 375 -1.05 8.66 -24.27
N ALA A 376 -1.60 7.84 -23.38
CA ALA A 376 -0.96 7.45 -22.12
C ALA A 376 0.39 6.74 -22.36
N LYS A 377 0.46 5.80 -23.32
CA LYS A 377 1.72 5.16 -23.73
C LYS A 377 2.75 6.17 -24.24
N LYS A 378 2.36 7.09 -25.12
CA LYS A 378 3.27 8.11 -25.64
C LYS A 378 3.75 9.08 -24.55
N ASN A 379 2.90 9.40 -23.58
CA ASN A 379 3.28 10.22 -22.43
C ASN A 379 4.24 9.47 -21.50
N LEU A 380 4.04 8.17 -21.29
CA LEU A 380 4.96 7.31 -20.54
C LEU A 380 6.32 7.18 -21.24
N GLU A 381 6.33 6.93 -22.56
CA GLU A 381 7.54 6.94 -23.40
C GLU A 381 8.29 8.27 -23.32
N ASN A 382 7.59 9.41 -23.34
CA ASN A 382 8.21 10.73 -23.14
C ASN A 382 8.84 10.86 -21.74
N ILE A 383 8.16 10.39 -20.69
CA ILE A 383 8.65 10.45 -19.30
C ILE A 383 9.86 9.52 -19.09
N GLU A 384 9.87 8.33 -19.70
CA GLU A 384 11.02 7.44 -19.71
C GLU A 384 12.23 8.11 -20.39
N ASN A 385 12.01 8.77 -21.54
CA ASN A 385 13.02 9.57 -22.23
C ASN A 385 13.48 10.82 -21.46
N GLU A 386 12.69 11.35 -20.52
CA GLU A 386 13.10 12.47 -19.64
C GLU A 386 13.85 11.96 -18.40
N LEU A 387 13.43 10.82 -17.85
CA LEU A 387 14.10 10.13 -16.76
C LEU A 387 15.50 9.67 -17.17
N GLU A 388 15.66 9.03 -18.34
CA GLU A 388 16.97 8.61 -18.86
C GLU A 388 17.94 9.79 -18.95
N LYS A 389 17.50 10.93 -19.48
CA LYS A 389 18.32 12.17 -19.52
C LYS A 389 18.70 12.65 -18.12
N SER A 390 17.79 12.56 -17.15
CA SER A 390 18.05 12.96 -15.77
C SER A 390 19.00 12.00 -15.05
N GLU A 391 18.93 10.69 -15.30
CA GLU A 391 19.91 9.72 -14.81
C GLU A 391 21.29 9.94 -15.45
N ASP A 392 21.33 10.31 -16.73
CA ASP A 392 22.55 10.63 -17.48
C ASP A 392 23.18 11.95 -16.98
N GLU A 393 22.38 12.95 -16.62
CA GLU A 393 22.82 14.17 -15.91
C GLU A 393 23.30 13.88 -14.48
N CYS A 394 22.57 13.07 -13.71
CA CYS A 394 22.98 12.63 -12.38
C CYS A 394 24.31 11.85 -12.43
N SER A 395 24.52 11.04 -13.46
CA SER A 395 25.76 10.30 -13.70
C SER A 395 26.94 11.23 -14.01
N LYS A 396 26.73 12.26 -14.85
CA LYS A 396 27.74 13.31 -15.11
C LYS A 396 28.08 14.11 -13.86
N LEU A 397 27.07 14.49 -13.07
CA LEU A 397 27.25 15.18 -11.79
C LEU A 397 27.97 14.28 -10.76
N LYS A 398 27.67 12.98 -10.72
CA LYS A 398 28.35 12.00 -9.86
C LYS A 398 29.84 11.92 -10.16
N ILE A 399 30.19 11.77 -11.45
CA ILE A 399 31.59 11.74 -11.91
C ILE A 399 32.31 13.06 -11.57
N SER A 400 31.65 14.19 -11.77
CA SER A 400 32.18 15.51 -11.41
C SER A 400 32.48 15.61 -9.91
N VAL A 401 31.51 15.27 -9.04
CA VAL A 401 31.67 15.28 -7.58
C VAL A 401 32.76 14.30 -7.12
N ASP A 402 32.84 13.10 -7.70
CA ASP A 402 33.89 12.13 -7.35
C ASP A 402 35.29 12.65 -7.77
N SER A 403 35.39 13.39 -8.88
CA SER A 403 36.65 14.03 -9.31
C SER A 403 37.07 15.20 -8.40
N GLU A 404 36.13 16.07 -8.03
CA GLU A 404 36.33 17.14 -7.04
C GLU A 404 36.68 16.58 -5.65
N HIS A 405 36.15 15.40 -5.30
CA HIS A 405 36.53 14.70 -4.07
C HIS A 405 37.97 14.19 -4.13
N SER A 406 38.40 13.60 -5.25
CA SER A 406 39.80 13.19 -5.47
C SER A 406 40.77 14.37 -5.45
N ILE A 407 40.38 15.52 -6.00
CA ILE A 407 41.17 16.76 -5.94
C ILE A 407 41.27 17.22 -4.48
N ASN A 408 40.14 17.29 -3.75
CA ASN A 408 40.12 17.64 -2.33
C ASN A 408 40.97 16.69 -1.47
N GLU A 409 41.01 15.39 -1.77
CA GLU A 409 41.85 14.43 -1.05
C GLU A 409 43.34 14.73 -1.26
N SER A 410 43.77 14.97 -2.51
CA SER A 410 45.15 15.39 -2.80
C SER A 410 45.51 16.75 -2.17
N LEU A 411 44.55 17.68 -2.09
CA LEU A 411 44.74 18.96 -1.41
C LEU A 411 44.90 18.77 0.11
N LYS A 412 44.15 17.88 0.76
CA LYS A 412 44.36 17.52 2.18
C LYS A 412 45.74 16.90 2.40
N GLU A 413 46.20 16.01 1.51
CA GLU A 413 47.54 15.42 1.62
C GLU A 413 48.64 16.49 1.51
N THR A 414 48.54 17.42 0.55
CA THR A 414 49.51 18.52 0.43
C THR A 414 49.44 19.50 1.60
N ILE A 415 48.26 19.81 2.13
CA ILE A 415 48.09 20.61 3.35
C ILE A 415 48.73 19.91 4.55
N SER A 416 48.44 18.63 4.79
CA SER A 416 49.02 17.87 5.91
C SER A 416 50.54 17.77 5.81
N LYS A 417 51.08 17.64 4.60
CA LYS A 417 52.53 17.73 4.35
C LYS A 417 53.08 19.12 4.69
N LEU A 418 52.45 20.20 4.21
CA LEU A 418 52.87 21.57 4.52
C LEU A 418 52.75 21.91 6.02
N GLU A 419 51.75 21.36 6.73
CA GLU A 419 51.61 21.48 8.19
C GLU A 419 52.75 20.76 8.92
N LYS A 420 53.15 19.57 8.44
CA LYS A 420 54.31 18.84 8.96
C LYS A 420 55.60 19.60 8.71
N ASP A 421 55.83 20.06 7.47
CA ASP A 421 57.04 20.79 7.08
C ASP A 421 57.14 22.13 7.88
N LEU A 422 56.01 22.80 8.11
CA LEU A 422 55.89 23.98 8.99
C LEU A 422 56.16 23.67 10.47
N ALA A 423 55.73 22.50 10.97
CA ALA A 423 56.00 22.06 12.34
C ALA A 423 57.48 21.70 12.54
N GLU A 424 58.10 21.07 11.54
CA GLU A 424 59.53 20.76 11.50
C GLU A 424 60.35 22.07 11.46
N GLU A 425 59.97 23.03 10.61
CA GLU A 425 60.67 24.31 10.55
C GLU A 425 60.44 25.20 11.79
N ARG A 426 59.29 25.10 12.46
CA ARG A 426 59.10 25.68 13.81
C ARG A 426 60.03 25.04 14.84
N SER A 427 60.25 23.73 14.77
CA SER A 427 61.21 23.03 15.63
C SER A 427 62.64 23.48 15.35
N ASN A 428 63.03 23.58 14.08
CA ASN A 428 64.32 24.11 13.63
C ASN A 428 64.53 25.54 14.13
N SER A 429 63.57 26.43 13.91
CA SER A 429 63.57 27.81 14.38
C SER A 429 63.74 27.91 15.91
N ILE A 430 63.01 27.10 16.68
CA ILE A 430 63.16 27.02 18.15
C ILE A 430 64.56 26.51 18.54
N ASN A 431 65.13 25.57 17.80
CA ASN A 431 66.48 25.05 18.09
C ASN A 431 67.57 26.06 17.70
N VAL A 432 67.41 26.80 16.60
CA VAL A 432 68.26 27.94 16.24
C VAL A 432 68.17 29.03 17.31
N GLN A 433 66.97 29.37 17.79
CA GLN A 433 66.75 30.33 18.90
C GLN A 433 67.44 29.89 20.20
N LYS A 434 67.42 28.59 20.54
CA LYS A 434 68.18 28.02 21.66
C LYS A 434 69.70 28.11 21.45
N THR A 435 70.21 27.81 20.25
CA THR A 435 71.66 27.93 19.99
C THR A 435 72.11 29.39 19.98
N LEU A 436 71.30 30.31 19.43
CA LEU A 436 71.59 31.74 19.41
C LEU A 436 71.59 32.34 20.81
N THR A 437 70.63 31.97 21.67
CA THR A 437 70.62 32.42 23.07
C THR A 437 71.80 31.84 23.86
N ARG A 438 72.19 30.57 23.61
CA ARG A 438 73.40 29.97 24.21
C ARG A 438 74.67 30.69 23.77
N VAL A 439 74.86 30.91 22.46
CA VAL A 439 76.02 31.64 21.92
C VAL A 439 76.03 33.10 22.38
N THR A 440 74.87 33.72 22.59
CA THR A 440 74.77 35.08 23.15
C THR A 440 75.16 35.11 24.62
N SER A 441 74.78 34.11 25.43
CA SER A 441 75.22 34.03 26.83
C SER A 441 76.72 33.71 26.93
N GLU A 442 77.24 32.79 26.11
CA GLU A 442 78.68 32.50 25.96
C GLU A 442 79.47 33.76 25.57
N LYS A 443 79.02 34.50 24.55
CA LYS A 443 79.59 35.80 24.16
C LYS A 443 79.60 36.79 25.33
N ASN A 444 78.50 36.87 26.07
CA ASN A 444 78.39 37.82 27.19
C ASN A 444 79.30 37.44 28.37
N THR A 445 79.49 36.16 28.68
CA THR A 445 80.48 35.73 29.69
C THR A 445 81.91 35.97 29.23
N VAL A 446 82.22 35.79 27.93
CA VAL A 446 83.52 36.16 27.36
C VAL A 446 83.75 37.67 27.39
N LEU A 447 82.73 38.49 27.12
CA LEU A 447 82.82 39.95 27.23
C LEU A 447 83.05 40.42 28.67
N LEU A 448 82.34 39.84 29.65
CA LEU A 448 82.56 40.11 31.07
C LEU A 448 83.99 39.72 31.48
N ARG A 449 84.45 38.52 31.11
CA ARG A 449 85.82 38.07 31.39
C ARG A 449 86.89 38.93 30.69
N ASN A 450 86.61 39.46 29.52
CA ASN A 450 87.50 40.40 28.82
C ASN A 450 87.54 41.76 29.52
N ALA A 451 86.41 42.23 30.08
CA ALA A 451 86.38 43.42 30.93
C ALA A 451 87.17 43.21 32.23
N GLU A 452 87.02 42.06 32.90
CA GLU A 452 87.83 41.69 34.07
C GLU A 452 89.33 41.66 33.76
N ILE A 453 89.73 41.01 32.66
CA ILE A 453 91.13 40.96 32.22
C ILE A 453 91.66 42.37 31.88
N SER A 454 90.85 43.20 31.23
CA SER A 454 91.21 44.60 30.91
C SER A 454 91.40 45.44 32.19
N GLN A 455 90.54 45.25 33.19
CA GLN A 455 90.64 45.92 34.49
C GLN A 455 91.89 45.45 35.27
N GLN A 456 92.17 44.14 35.29
CA GLN A 456 93.40 43.60 35.87
C GLN A 456 94.65 44.14 35.15
N MET A 457 94.64 44.24 33.82
CA MET A 457 95.76 44.76 33.05
C MET A 457 96.05 46.23 33.35
N GLU A 458 95.04 47.08 33.55
CA GLU A 458 95.25 48.49 33.87
C GLU A 458 95.74 48.69 35.32
N LEU A 459 95.30 47.85 36.27
CA LEU A 459 95.87 47.79 37.63
C LEU A 459 97.37 47.43 37.59
N VAL A 460 97.76 46.40 36.84
CA VAL A 460 99.17 46.02 36.67
C VAL A 460 99.99 47.14 36.03
N LYS A 461 99.46 47.86 35.04
CA LYS A 461 100.12 49.08 34.51
C LYS A 461 100.24 50.19 35.56
N GLN A 462 99.29 50.31 36.49
CA GLN A 462 99.33 51.34 37.54
C GLN A 462 100.42 51.03 38.58
N ASP A 463 100.60 49.76 38.96
CA ASP A 463 101.73 49.32 39.79
C ASP A 463 103.08 49.39 39.07
N MET A 464 103.14 49.08 37.77
CA MET A 464 104.36 49.26 36.98
C MET A 464 104.78 50.74 36.94
N ARG A 465 103.83 51.66 36.69
CA ARG A 465 104.02 53.12 36.81
C ARG A 465 104.29 53.61 38.24
N ARG A 466 104.21 52.77 39.27
CA ARG A 466 104.63 53.08 40.64
C ARG A 466 106.07 52.61 40.88
N LEU A 467 106.37 51.36 40.54
CA LEU A 467 107.72 50.78 40.60
C LEU A 467 108.73 51.55 39.73
N GLU A 468 108.32 52.07 38.58
CA GLU A 468 109.15 52.94 37.73
C GLU A 468 109.58 54.23 38.44
N ARG A 469 108.71 54.82 39.28
CA ARG A 469 109.03 56.02 40.09
C ARG A 469 109.94 55.68 41.26
N GLU A 470 109.64 54.60 41.97
CA GLU A 470 110.47 54.09 43.07
C GLU A 470 111.91 53.77 42.55
N MET A 471 112.02 53.20 41.35
CA MET A 471 113.29 52.97 40.66
C MET A 471 114.04 54.28 40.31
N THR A 472 113.35 55.32 39.84
CA THR A 472 114.01 56.62 39.58
C THR A 472 114.50 57.31 40.85
N ASP A 473 113.77 57.20 41.96
CA ASP A 473 114.19 57.75 43.25
C ASP A 473 115.43 57.01 43.81
N HIS A 474 115.48 55.68 43.64
CA HIS A 474 116.68 54.89 43.96
C HIS A 474 117.87 55.24 43.06
N LEU A 475 117.67 55.48 41.77
CA LEU A 475 118.74 55.88 40.85
C LEU A 475 119.33 57.25 41.24
N ASN A 476 118.47 58.23 41.57
CA ASN A 476 118.90 59.53 42.08
C ASN A 476 119.71 59.41 43.39
N LYS A 477 119.31 58.47 44.28
CA LYS A 477 120.04 58.17 45.53
C LYS A 477 121.44 57.61 45.28
N LEU A 478 121.60 56.81 44.22
CA LEU A 478 122.85 56.14 43.89
C LEU A 478 123.89 57.14 43.37
N ASN A 479 123.49 58.06 42.48
CA ASN A 479 124.34 59.16 42.01
C ASN A 479 124.91 60.00 43.18
N THR A 480 124.09 60.33 44.19
CA THR A 480 124.55 61.14 45.33
C THR A 480 125.62 60.44 46.18
N LEU A 481 125.62 59.10 46.25
CA LEU A 481 126.64 58.33 46.96
C LEU A 481 127.93 58.17 46.12
N GLU A 482 127.81 58.15 44.80
CA GLU A 482 128.95 58.10 43.89
C GLU A 482 129.77 59.41 43.93
N GLU A 483 129.09 60.57 44.00
CA GLU A 483 129.73 61.87 44.23
C GLU A 483 130.46 61.99 45.58
N GLU A 484 130.06 61.25 46.62
CA GLU A 484 130.78 61.22 47.91
C GLU A 484 131.99 60.29 47.85
N ASN A 485 131.88 59.17 47.12
CA ASN A 485 132.94 58.17 46.96
C ASN A 485 134.16 58.73 46.19
N ASP A 486 133.95 59.52 45.14
CA ASP A 486 135.06 60.13 44.40
C ASP A 486 135.85 61.17 45.24
N LYS A 487 135.18 61.92 46.11
CA LYS A 487 135.84 62.84 47.07
C LYS A 487 136.74 62.09 48.06
N LEU A 488 136.44 60.83 48.37
CA LEU A 488 137.28 59.96 49.22
C LEU A 488 138.51 59.43 48.45
N LYS A 489 138.39 59.10 47.16
CA LYS A 489 139.51 58.60 46.34
C LYS A 489 140.66 59.61 46.23
N ASP A 490 140.35 60.89 46.03
CA ASP A 490 141.37 61.95 45.93
C ASP A 490 142.19 62.09 47.22
N SER A 491 141.56 61.91 48.39
CA SER A 491 142.26 61.90 49.68
C SER A 491 143.28 60.76 49.78
N VAL A 492 142.89 59.54 49.37
CA VAL A 492 143.76 58.35 49.38
C VAL A 492 144.95 58.50 48.42
N LEU A 493 144.75 59.13 47.26
CA LEU A 493 145.82 59.40 46.29
C LEU A 493 146.90 60.36 46.81
N VAL A 494 146.56 61.28 47.73
CA VAL A 494 147.53 62.16 48.40
C VAL A 494 148.35 61.37 49.43
N GLU A 495 147.69 60.52 50.23
CA GLU A 495 148.36 59.72 51.26
C GLU A 495 149.39 58.74 50.65
N GLN A 496 149.02 58.02 49.60
CA GLN A 496 149.93 57.09 48.90
C GLN A 496 151.17 57.78 48.35
N ARG A 497 151.03 59.02 47.85
CA ARG A 497 152.14 59.80 47.27
C ARG A 497 153.16 60.22 48.32
N LEU A 498 152.72 60.49 49.56
CA LEU A 498 153.60 60.77 50.69
C LEU A 498 154.31 59.50 51.18
N ARG A 499 153.59 58.36 51.30
CA ARG A 499 154.18 57.08 51.71
C ARG A 499 155.32 56.63 50.78
N LYS A 500 155.17 56.81 49.47
CA LYS A 500 156.18 56.41 48.47
C LYS A 500 157.50 57.18 48.62
N ASN A 501 157.44 58.48 48.87
CA ASN A 501 158.64 59.31 49.07
C ASN A 501 159.44 58.95 50.33
N ILE A 502 158.78 58.43 51.37
CA ILE A 502 159.47 57.98 52.60
C ILE A 502 160.32 56.75 52.30
N VAL A 503 159.75 55.74 51.65
CA VAL A 503 160.46 54.48 51.29
C VAL A 503 161.66 54.76 50.38
N GLU A 504 161.51 55.62 49.37
CA GLU A 504 162.60 55.96 48.44
C GLU A 504 163.77 56.71 49.11
N LEU A 505 163.55 57.38 50.25
CA LEU A 505 164.60 58.01 51.05
C LEU A 505 165.23 57.01 52.04
N GLU A 506 164.44 56.11 52.62
CA GLU A 506 164.91 55.02 53.49
C GLU A 506 165.84 54.06 52.73
N ASP A 507 165.49 53.67 51.50
CA ASP A 507 166.34 52.80 50.65
C ASP A 507 167.68 53.48 50.28
N GLN A 508 167.67 54.76 49.93
CA GLN A 508 168.90 55.51 49.65
C GLN A 508 169.81 55.59 50.88
N ILE A 509 169.24 55.77 52.08
CA ILE A 509 169.99 55.70 53.35
C ILE A 509 170.52 54.27 53.59
N MET A 510 169.74 53.24 53.29
CA MET A 510 170.13 51.84 53.46
C MET A 510 171.30 51.44 52.55
N GLU A 511 171.30 51.87 51.29
CA GLU A 511 172.34 51.57 50.31
C GLU A 511 173.65 52.34 50.58
N LYS A 512 173.57 53.63 50.95
CA LYS A 512 174.72 54.40 51.44
C LYS A 512 175.35 53.71 52.66
N ASN A 513 174.53 53.26 53.60
CA ASN A 513 174.99 52.52 54.78
C ASN A 513 175.57 51.13 54.44
N LYS A 514 175.08 50.43 53.42
CA LYS A 514 175.71 49.19 52.92
C LYS A 514 177.13 49.44 52.41
N ASN A 515 177.33 50.44 51.54
CA ASN A 515 178.66 50.78 51.03
C ASN A 515 179.62 51.24 52.14
N ILE A 516 179.14 52.06 53.08
CA ILE A 516 179.91 52.45 54.27
C ILE A 516 180.29 51.22 55.11
N LYS A 517 179.36 50.29 55.38
CA LYS A 517 179.65 49.04 56.11
C LYS A 517 180.66 48.15 55.39
N THR A 518 180.61 48.01 54.06
CA THR A 518 181.56 47.17 53.30
C THR A 518 182.99 47.74 53.37
N LEU A 519 183.15 49.07 53.29
CA LEU A 519 184.45 49.73 53.43
C LEU A 519 184.93 49.73 54.88
N GLN A 520 184.03 49.95 55.86
CA GLN A 520 184.35 49.88 57.27
C GLN A 520 184.75 48.48 57.71
N LEU A 521 184.06 47.42 57.28
CA LEU A 521 184.39 46.03 57.67
C LEU A 521 185.79 45.63 57.17
N ARG A 522 186.14 46.00 55.93
CA ARG A 522 187.46 45.73 55.35
C ARG A 522 188.61 46.48 56.04
N LEU A 523 188.32 47.58 56.73
CA LEU A 523 189.26 48.25 57.63
C LEU A 523 189.13 47.78 59.09
N ALA A 524 187.98 47.29 59.54
CA ALA A 524 187.68 46.94 60.93
C ALA A 524 188.35 45.64 61.38
N ASP A 525 188.48 44.63 60.50
CA ASP A 525 189.28 43.44 60.81
C ASP A 525 190.79 43.76 60.85
N MET A 526 191.25 44.75 60.07
CA MET A 526 192.57 45.36 60.29
C MET A 526 192.60 46.32 61.50
N LYS A 527 191.45 46.82 61.97
CA LYS A 527 191.29 47.47 63.27
C LYS A 527 191.20 46.46 64.42
N LYS A 528 191.43 45.16 64.18
CA LYS A 528 192.03 44.25 65.17
C LYS A 528 193.47 44.64 65.53
N THR A 529 194.03 45.65 64.86
CA THR A 529 195.21 46.42 65.31
C THR A 529 194.86 47.51 66.35
N LEU A 530 193.59 47.96 66.51
CA LEU A 530 193.20 49.09 67.40
C LEU A 530 191.72 49.05 67.89
N GLN A 531 191.52 48.88 69.20
CA GLN A 531 190.27 48.47 69.90
C GLN A 531 189.04 49.46 69.88
N GLN A 532 187.91 49.00 70.47
CA GLN A 532 187.02 49.72 71.44
C GLN A 532 185.60 50.28 71.06
N GLU A 533 184.55 49.78 71.78
CA GLU A 533 183.26 50.36 72.34
C GLU A 533 181.87 50.65 71.62
N LEU A 534 180.79 49.96 72.13
CA LEU A 534 179.45 50.36 72.72
C LEU A 534 178.17 51.00 72.03
N ARG A 535 177.04 50.23 72.03
CA ARG A 535 175.63 50.39 72.63
C ARG A 535 174.49 51.48 72.32
N THR A 536 173.25 50.99 71.98
CA THR A 536 171.84 51.25 72.55
C THR A 536 170.76 52.29 71.93
N PRO A 537 169.54 52.67 72.50
CA PRO A 537 168.14 52.19 72.07
C PRO A 537 166.82 53.12 72.14
N GLY A 538 165.57 52.67 71.75
CA GLY A 538 164.22 52.97 72.43
C GLY A 538 162.80 53.28 71.74
N ASN A 539 161.68 52.57 72.10
CA ASN A 539 160.22 53.00 72.41
C ASN A 539 158.88 52.49 71.61
N PRO A 540 157.60 53.08 71.58
CA PRO A 540 156.26 52.40 71.91
C PRO A 540 154.84 52.72 71.19
N ASN A 541 153.66 52.16 71.67
CA ASN A 541 152.14 52.47 71.50
C ASN A 541 151.31 52.02 70.21
N TYR A 542 149.93 51.97 69.98
CA TYR A 542 148.51 52.09 70.56
C TYR A 542 147.42 51.48 69.52
N HIS A 543 146.03 51.42 69.41
CA HIS A 543 144.61 51.61 69.99
C HIS A 543 143.54 50.95 68.96
N SER A 544 142.16 50.91 68.81
CA SER A 544 140.73 51.00 69.42
C SER A 544 139.64 50.80 68.24
N ASP A 545 138.27 50.67 68.17
CA ASP A 545 136.93 50.28 68.84
C ASP A 545 135.77 50.22 67.71
N LEU A 546 134.40 49.98 67.67
CA LEU A 546 133.13 49.69 68.48
C LEU A 546 131.88 49.16 67.58
N MET A 547 130.57 48.99 68.03
CA MET A 547 129.35 48.29 67.36
C MET A 547 127.88 48.68 67.90
N ASP A 548 126.60 48.28 67.52
CA ASP A 548 125.77 47.60 66.41
C ASP A 548 124.16 47.52 66.67
N LEU A 549 123.25 46.93 65.80
CA LEU A 549 121.81 46.35 65.93
C LEU A 549 120.48 47.13 65.47
N ASN A 550 119.19 46.66 65.20
CA ASN A 550 118.44 45.38 64.76
C ASN A 550 116.81 45.42 64.64
N SER A 551 116.09 44.66 63.73
CA SER A 551 114.63 44.13 63.66
C SER A 551 113.35 45.04 63.35
N PRO A 552 111.98 44.67 63.21
CA PRO A 552 111.08 43.43 63.12
C PRO A 552 109.75 43.41 62.16
N ALA A 553 108.72 42.47 62.32
CA ALA A 553 107.21 42.47 61.96
C ALA A 553 106.58 41.80 60.62
N ILE A 554 105.27 41.47 60.27
CA ILE A 554 103.86 41.34 60.89
C ILE A 554 102.75 40.24 60.39
N LEU A 555 101.58 40.47 59.68
CA LEU A 555 100.29 39.60 59.66
C LEU A 555 99.28 39.46 58.40
N THR A 556 98.39 38.40 58.35
CA THR A 556 97.00 38.13 57.66
C THR A 556 96.81 37.84 56.12
N PRO A 557 95.63 37.45 55.43
CA PRO A 557 94.17 37.06 55.70
C PRO A 557 93.50 35.82 54.88
N THR A 558 92.12 35.56 54.81
CA THR A 558 91.47 34.24 54.35
C THR A 558 89.93 34.09 53.85
N GLN A 559 89.60 33.40 52.68
CA GLN A 559 88.44 32.48 52.17
C GLN A 559 86.84 32.68 52.29
N VAL A 560 85.76 31.97 51.72
CA VAL A 560 85.26 31.19 50.46
C VAL A 560 83.70 30.75 50.44
N SER A 561 83.05 30.28 49.30
CA SER A 561 81.92 29.23 49.09
C SER A 561 80.45 29.52 48.46
N THR A 562 79.58 28.48 48.13
CA THR A 562 78.18 28.48 47.46
C THR A 562 77.20 27.22 47.65
N ARG A 563 75.90 27.17 47.13
CA ARG A 563 74.77 26.12 47.31
C ARG A 563 73.54 26.23 46.29
N HIS A 564 72.39 25.47 46.09
CA HIS A 564 71.69 24.16 46.48
C HIS A 564 70.41 23.76 45.57
N PHE A 565 69.42 22.85 45.93
CA PHE A 565 68.28 22.23 45.10
C PHE A 565 66.97 21.73 45.90
N PRO A 566 65.76 21.38 45.29
CA PRO A 566 64.55 20.74 45.96
C PRO A 566 63.76 19.55 45.25
N ALA A 567 62.61 19.00 45.80
CA ALA A 567 61.90 17.72 45.39
C ALA A 567 60.37 17.48 45.80
N PHE A 568 59.79 16.25 45.60
CA PHE A 568 58.63 15.53 46.29
C PHE A 568 57.28 15.17 45.53
N VAL A 569 56.53 14.07 45.90
CA VAL A 569 55.23 13.55 45.30
C VAL A 569 54.47 12.41 46.10
N LYS A 570 53.14 12.12 45.90
CA LYS A 570 52.38 10.88 46.35
C LYS A 570 51.03 10.53 45.58
N ARG A 571 50.16 9.61 46.10
CA ARG A 571 48.99 8.86 45.49
C ARG A 571 48.05 8.15 46.55
N GLU A 572 46.75 7.82 46.29
CA GLU A 572 45.94 6.65 46.84
C GLU A 572 44.47 6.47 46.25
N ASP A 573 43.71 5.38 46.56
CA ASP A 573 42.39 4.95 45.96
C ASP A 573 41.47 3.97 46.82
N GLU A 574 40.17 3.71 46.45
CA GLU A 574 39.15 2.83 47.14
C GLU A 574 37.98 2.28 46.22
N ASP A 575 37.44 1.04 46.43
CA ASP A 575 36.31 0.42 45.66
C ASP A 575 35.57 -0.73 46.44
N VAL A 576 34.23 -0.79 46.39
CA VAL A 576 33.38 -1.73 47.21
C VAL A 576 32.11 -2.29 46.52
N ASN A 577 31.53 -1.64 45.50
CA ASN A 577 30.07 -1.78 45.23
C ASN A 577 29.62 -3.00 44.39
N PHE A 578 30.52 -3.73 43.73
CA PHE A 578 30.12 -4.65 42.64
C PHE A 578 29.54 -6.01 43.05
N LYS A 579 29.78 -6.50 44.28
CA LYS A 579 29.51 -7.91 44.63
C LYS A 579 28.02 -8.22 44.87
N TYR A 580 27.25 -7.29 45.43
CA TYR A 580 25.80 -7.44 45.62
C TYR A 580 25.02 -7.18 44.32
N LEU A 581 25.45 -6.19 43.55
CA LEU A 581 24.81 -5.76 42.30
C LEU A 581 24.55 -6.92 41.33
N LYS A 582 25.53 -7.80 41.14
CA LYS A 582 25.43 -8.99 40.27
C LYS A 582 24.28 -9.92 40.66
N HIS A 583 24.00 -10.07 41.96
CA HIS A 583 22.93 -10.96 42.44
C HIS A 583 21.54 -10.35 42.23
N VAL A 584 21.38 -9.04 42.46
CA VAL A 584 20.10 -8.35 42.26
C VAL A 584 19.69 -8.34 40.79
N ILE A 585 20.64 -8.04 39.88
CA ILE A 585 20.42 -8.10 38.42
C ILE A 585 20.04 -9.52 37.98
N PHE A 586 20.77 -10.55 38.46
CA PHE A 586 20.48 -11.93 38.08
C PHE A 586 19.07 -12.35 38.54
N LYS A 587 18.67 -12.01 39.77
CA LYS A 587 17.32 -12.32 40.26
C LYS A 587 16.24 -11.60 39.44
N PHE A 588 16.42 -10.31 39.14
CA PHE A 588 15.47 -9.53 38.32
C PHE A 588 15.25 -10.14 36.92
N LEU A 589 16.28 -10.70 36.30
CA LEU A 589 16.18 -11.37 34.99
C LEU A 589 15.54 -12.78 35.04
N THR A 590 15.34 -13.36 36.23
CA THR A 590 14.82 -14.74 36.42
C THR A 590 13.54 -14.83 37.26
N SER A 591 13.12 -13.74 37.90
CA SER A 591 11.92 -13.67 38.74
C SER A 591 10.62 -13.61 37.92
N ARG A 592 9.49 -13.92 38.56
CA ARG A 592 8.16 -13.82 37.92
C ARG A 592 7.66 -12.37 37.88
N GLU A 593 6.71 -12.11 36.99
CA GLU A 593 6.38 -10.77 36.47
C GLU A 593 5.93 -9.74 37.53
N TYR A 594 5.35 -10.17 38.65
CA TYR A 594 4.98 -9.28 39.76
C TYR A 594 6.17 -8.96 40.68
N GLU A 595 7.09 -9.91 40.89
CA GLU A 595 8.30 -9.70 41.71
C GLU A 595 9.25 -8.69 41.02
N ALA A 596 9.31 -8.74 39.69
CA ALA A 596 10.16 -7.85 38.89
C ALA A 596 9.82 -6.36 39.10
N GLN A 597 8.54 -6.00 39.19
CA GLN A 597 8.13 -4.60 39.45
C GLN A 597 8.59 -4.10 40.83
N HIS A 598 8.65 -4.96 41.85
CA HIS A 598 9.20 -4.58 43.16
C HIS A 598 10.73 -4.48 43.16
N LEU A 599 11.42 -5.28 42.33
CA LEU A 599 12.88 -5.26 42.20
C LEU A 599 13.43 -4.02 41.46
N ILE A 600 12.65 -3.38 40.58
CA ILE A 600 13.08 -2.15 39.87
C ILE A 600 13.54 -1.07 40.86
N LYS A 601 12.78 -0.81 41.93
CA LYS A 601 13.11 0.20 42.95
C LYS A 601 14.36 -0.14 43.75
N ALA A 602 14.62 -1.42 43.99
CA ALA A 602 15.84 -1.89 44.63
C ALA A 602 17.07 -1.74 43.72
N ILE A 603 16.92 -1.93 42.40
CA ILE A 603 17.98 -1.71 41.42
C ILE A 603 18.28 -0.23 41.24
N SER A 604 17.24 0.60 41.06
CA SER A 604 17.34 2.05 40.91
C SER A 604 18.12 2.70 42.07
N THR A 605 17.78 2.34 43.31
CA THR A 605 18.47 2.84 44.51
C THR A 605 19.90 2.31 44.68
N LEU A 606 20.21 1.08 44.26
CA LEU A 606 21.57 0.51 44.36
C LEU A 606 22.52 1.05 43.27
N LEU A 607 22.00 1.33 42.07
CA LEU A 607 22.76 1.87 40.93
C LEU A 607 22.74 3.39 40.82
N LYS A 608 21.88 4.09 41.60
CA LYS A 608 21.60 5.53 41.46
C LYS A 608 21.12 5.90 40.06
N PHE A 609 20.18 5.13 39.50
CA PHE A 609 19.54 5.48 38.24
C PHE A 609 18.83 6.84 38.35
N THR A 610 18.83 7.58 37.24
CA THR A 610 17.98 8.75 37.08
C THR A 610 16.52 8.34 36.93
N GLN A 611 15.60 9.27 37.22
CA GLN A 611 14.16 9.00 37.19
C GLN A 611 13.66 8.62 35.79
N ASP A 612 14.33 9.07 34.73
CA ASP A 612 14.05 8.69 33.35
C ASP A 612 14.54 7.28 33.00
N GLU A 613 15.65 6.81 33.59
CA GLU A 613 16.16 5.44 33.41
C GLU A 613 15.30 4.41 34.14
N GLU A 614 14.87 4.70 35.38
CA GLU A 614 13.90 3.86 36.11
C GLU A 614 12.58 3.75 35.33
N LYS A 615 12.09 4.88 34.81
CA LYS A 615 10.88 4.93 33.99
C LYS A 615 11.03 4.16 32.68
N LEU A 616 12.15 4.29 31.96
CA LEU A 616 12.38 3.58 30.70
C LEU A 616 12.38 2.05 30.89
N ILE A 617 12.87 1.56 32.03
CA ILE A 617 12.83 0.13 32.39
C ILE A 617 11.38 -0.29 32.72
N GLN A 618 10.63 0.51 33.46
CA GLN A 618 9.20 0.25 33.74
C GLN A 618 8.37 0.22 32.44
N ASP A 619 8.49 1.24 31.58
CA ASP A 619 7.81 1.34 30.29
C ASP A 619 8.18 0.16 29.37
N THR A 620 9.41 -0.35 29.44
CA THR A 620 9.86 -1.54 28.68
C THR A 620 9.28 -2.85 29.23
N LEU A 621 9.10 -2.95 30.55
CA LEU A 621 8.51 -4.12 31.20
C LEU A 621 6.99 -4.18 31.00
N ASP A 622 6.31 -3.04 31.04
CA ASP A 622 4.87 -2.97 30.79
C ASP A 622 4.53 -2.97 29.28
N TRP A 623 5.45 -2.52 28.40
CA TRP A 623 5.37 -2.81 26.95
C TRP A 623 5.29 -4.32 26.68
N LYS A 624 6.13 -5.13 27.34
CA LYS A 624 6.10 -6.60 27.22
C LYS A 624 4.78 -7.24 27.69
N LYS A 625 3.94 -6.53 28.45
CA LYS A 625 2.61 -7.00 28.88
C LYS A 625 1.48 -6.61 27.93
N SER A 626 1.75 -5.77 26.92
CA SER A 626 0.73 -5.23 26.02
C SER A 626 0.91 -5.75 24.58
N TRP A 627 -0.07 -6.52 24.12
CA TRP A 627 -0.05 -7.13 22.77
C TRP A 627 -0.04 -6.09 21.63
N PHE A 628 -0.44 -4.84 21.90
CA PHE A 628 -0.53 -3.75 20.92
C PHE A 628 0.34 -2.53 21.27
N GLY A 629 1.37 -2.71 22.11
CA GLY A 629 2.30 -1.65 22.48
C GLY A 629 3.41 -1.40 21.44
N SER A 630 3.79 -0.13 21.23
CA SER A 630 5.02 0.24 20.52
C SER A 630 6.23 0.16 21.46
N LYS A 631 7.34 -0.42 21.00
CA LYS A 631 8.56 -0.58 21.82
C LYS A 631 9.14 0.79 22.25
N PRO A 632 9.47 1.00 23.53
CA PRO A 632 10.09 2.24 23.99
C PRO A 632 11.39 2.57 23.26
N LYS A 633 11.58 3.86 22.95
CA LYS A 633 12.78 4.38 22.29
C LYS A 633 13.78 4.85 23.34
N TYR A 634 15.00 4.32 23.29
CA TYR A 634 16.11 4.84 24.09
C TYR A 634 16.46 6.27 23.64
N PRO A 635 16.79 7.18 24.57
CA PRO A 635 17.37 8.47 24.21
C PRO A 635 18.74 8.24 23.56
N ALA A 636 18.92 8.71 22.33
CA ALA A 636 20.18 8.57 21.61
C ALA A 636 21.25 9.46 22.24
N SER A 637 22.32 8.86 22.78
CA SER A 637 23.41 9.57 23.46
C SER A 637 24.10 10.57 22.53
N SER A 638 24.06 11.85 22.89
CA SER A 638 24.64 12.94 22.11
C SER A 638 26.18 12.93 22.16
N LYS A 639 26.78 12.61 21.01
CA LYS A 639 28.18 12.86 20.59
C LYS A 639 29.21 13.08 21.71
N LEU A 640 30.03 12.06 21.95
CA LEU A 640 31.31 12.17 22.65
C LEU A 640 32.19 13.28 22.02
N ARG A 641 32.26 14.45 22.66
CA ARG A 641 33.38 15.40 22.52
C ARG A 641 34.40 15.07 23.60
N ASN A 642 35.28 14.11 23.32
CA ASN A 642 36.46 13.91 24.15
C ASN A 642 37.47 15.03 23.86
N PHE A 643 37.55 16.00 24.77
CA PHE A 643 38.83 16.62 25.10
C PHE A 643 39.42 15.82 26.25
N SER A 644 40.71 15.52 26.15
CA SER A 644 41.54 15.09 27.27
C SER A 644 42.85 15.84 27.19
N ASN A 645 43.31 16.37 28.32
CA ASN A 645 44.54 17.14 28.50
C ASN A 645 44.57 18.51 27.78
N SER A 646 43.88 19.51 28.33
CA SER A 646 44.52 20.41 29.30
C SER A 646 43.50 21.09 30.22
#